data_AF-A0A177TRG8-F1
#
_entry.id   AF-A0A177TRG8-F1
#
_cell.length_a   1.000
_cell.length_b   1.000
_cell.length_c   1.000
_cell.angle_alpha   90.00
_cell.angle_beta   90.00
_cell.angle_gamma   90.00
#
_symmetry.space_group_name_H-M   'P 1'
#
loop_
_entity.id
_entity.type
_entity.pdbx_description
1 polymer ?
#
loop_
_entity_poly.entity_id
_entity_poly.type
_entity_poly.pdbx_seq_one_letter_code
_entity_poly.pdbx_strand_id
1 'polypeptide(L)'
;MQDPYRVARDLIDASHRRDPLYIAKNQRAGESPFALRPSPNGAALDELAYADCVESWAVRLLPAYADLLSEPAKDNEDLVRLAARCQHLERFMHPRSSYPEGKAGYLKWRRELYNIQANRAVELFTQAGLPEDEIEAARTWISKTDLKPGKPGANQGTQLLEDAAVLVFLEQELAQFAQRHSSDYPREKFVDILKKTWRKLSPQAKDAAKKLEIDESLSPILADAIAEAEKSAQAESSATTVEVSETDDVQSITKSLDSTTLQDSQPNTTVPKLSSSVQPVQSSQTVESNMPSTQRPKTLEEAQRLREADSAKAATTFGARLLDNQEGDNVWEHNAWDHVEPPADYLETIRGLLDKQAETAVTPEEAAKYHGDAAGFWDTFYSKHENRFFKDRRWLHLEFPELTAAIEEDAPAMRIIEVGCGAGNTVFPLLEANKNPRLELFACDYSSEAVQVVKNEPSYSDPNKIGRCSASVWDLSATQTLPDSDEVVPKLPDGVEPHSIDIVVLIFVLSALRPDEWAAAANNVRAMLKPGGMILFRDYGRYDLPQLRFKKDRLLEDNFYVRGDGTRVYFFLPEQLVEIFNAGPPPPSDSVKPEGDAVKATLEATHEYETVQLAVDRRLLVNRREQKRMYRNWVQAKFKRRSP
;
A
#
# COMPACT_ATOMS: atom_id res chain seq x y z
N MET A 1 12.39 -49.47 -9.89
CA MET A 1 11.65 -48.20 -9.77
C MET A 1 12.04 -47.32 -10.94
N GLN A 2 11.10 -46.61 -11.57
CA GLN A 2 11.46 -45.61 -12.56
C GLN A 2 12.20 -44.47 -11.85
N ASP A 3 13.18 -43.89 -12.53
CA ASP A 3 13.91 -42.73 -12.06
C ASP A 3 12.93 -41.55 -11.81
N PRO A 4 12.83 -41.01 -10.57
CA PRO A 4 11.88 -39.96 -10.23
C PRO A 4 12.06 -38.70 -11.10
N TYR A 5 13.28 -38.35 -11.50
CA TYR A 5 13.51 -37.16 -12.35
C TYR A 5 12.91 -37.33 -13.74
N ARG A 6 13.07 -38.53 -14.33
CA ARG A 6 12.44 -38.86 -15.60
C ARG A 6 10.92 -38.83 -15.53
N VAL A 7 10.33 -39.37 -14.45
CA VAL A 7 8.86 -39.35 -14.25
C VAL A 7 8.37 -37.91 -14.13
N ALA A 8 9.07 -37.06 -13.35
CA ALA A 8 8.74 -35.65 -13.22
C ALA A 8 8.78 -34.91 -14.57
N ARG A 9 9.82 -35.18 -15.38
CA ARG A 9 9.93 -34.60 -16.73
C ARG A 9 8.74 -34.98 -17.61
N ASP A 10 8.38 -36.26 -17.63
CA ASP A 10 7.25 -36.76 -18.44
C ASP A 10 5.92 -36.09 -18.02
N LEU A 11 5.72 -35.90 -16.71
CA LEU A 11 4.54 -35.21 -16.15
C LEU A 11 4.50 -33.71 -16.51
N ILE A 12 5.65 -33.02 -16.43
CA ILE A 12 5.77 -31.60 -16.80
C ILE A 12 5.51 -31.42 -18.29
N ASP A 13 6.17 -32.21 -19.14
CA ASP A 13 5.98 -32.13 -20.59
C ASP A 13 4.53 -32.48 -20.97
N ALA A 14 3.90 -33.46 -20.31
CA ALA A 14 2.48 -33.76 -20.51
C ALA A 14 1.58 -32.57 -20.16
N SER A 15 1.94 -31.78 -19.14
CA SER A 15 1.22 -30.57 -18.74
C SER A 15 1.35 -29.47 -19.80
N HIS A 16 2.57 -29.23 -20.29
CA HIS A 16 2.84 -28.26 -21.37
C HIS A 16 2.14 -28.61 -22.69
N ARG A 17 2.04 -29.91 -23.03
CA ARG A 17 1.34 -30.37 -24.25
C ARG A 17 -0.17 -30.06 -24.27
N ARG A 18 -0.74 -29.62 -23.13
CA ARG A 18 -2.12 -29.15 -23.05
C ARG A 18 -2.30 -27.70 -23.49
N ASP A 19 -1.21 -26.96 -23.75
CA ASP A 19 -1.26 -25.62 -24.31
C ASP A 19 -2.01 -25.64 -25.66
N PRO A 20 -3.06 -24.80 -25.83
CA PRO A 20 -3.75 -24.64 -27.09
C PRO A 20 -2.84 -24.38 -28.30
N LEU A 21 -1.72 -23.68 -28.14
CA LEU A 21 -0.76 -23.44 -29.22
C LEU A 21 -0.05 -24.73 -29.64
N TYR A 22 0.37 -25.55 -28.67
CA TYR A 22 0.95 -26.87 -28.95
C TYR A 22 -0.05 -27.77 -29.67
N ILE A 23 -1.29 -27.82 -29.19
CA ILE A 23 -2.36 -28.63 -29.79
C ILE A 23 -2.63 -28.17 -31.23
N ALA A 24 -2.78 -26.87 -31.46
CA ALA A 24 -3.06 -26.31 -32.79
C ALA A 24 -1.90 -26.58 -33.77
N LYS A 25 -0.65 -26.51 -33.31
CA LYS A 25 0.55 -26.81 -34.10
C LYS A 25 0.60 -28.28 -34.52
N ASN A 26 0.32 -29.20 -33.61
CA ASN A 26 0.40 -30.65 -33.86
C ASN A 26 -0.84 -31.24 -34.54
N GLN A 27 -2.02 -30.60 -34.45
CA GLN A 27 -3.21 -31.00 -35.21
C GLN A 27 -3.11 -30.62 -36.70
N ARG A 28 -2.31 -29.59 -37.04
CA ARG A 28 -2.05 -29.18 -38.43
C ARG A 28 -0.96 -29.99 -39.11
N ALA A 29 -0.07 -30.63 -38.35
CA ALA A 29 1.07 -31.37 -38.86
C ALA A 29 0.77 -32.87 -38.94
N GLY A 30 0.32 -33.33 -40.10
CA GLY A 30 0.30 -34.75 -40.46
C GLY A 30 1.69 -35.33 -40.79
N GLU A 31 2.81 -34.65 -40.51
CA GLU A 31 4.17 -35.10 -40.87
C GLU A 31 5.25 -34.70 -39.84
N SER A 32 6.03 -35.70 -39.41
CA SER A 32 7.35 -35.78 -38.73
C SER A 32 7.67 -34.93 -37.46
N PRO A 33 8.21 -35.53 -36.36
CA PRO A 33 8.34 -34.89 -35.05
C PRO A 33 9.69 -34.19 -34.74
N PHE A 34 10.53 -33.83 -35.72
CA PHE A 34 11.84 -33.21 -35.44
C PHE A 34 12.05 -31.89 -36.17
N ALA A 35 11.62 -30.79 -35.56
CA ALA A 35 12.11 -29.45 -35.90
C ALA A 35 12.21 -28.60 -34.62
N LEU A 36 13.36 -28.65 -33.95
CA LEU A 36 13.75 -27.80 -32.82
C LEU A 36 14.14 -26.37 -33.26
N ARG A 37 13.41 -25.76 -34.21
CA ARG A 37 13.59 -24.34 -34.54
C ARG A 37 12.25 -23.64 -34.71
N PRO A 38 12.07 -22.42 -34.14
CA PRO A 38 10.92 -21.58 -34.44
C PRO A 38 10.80 -21.34 -35.95
N SER A 39 9.56 -21.26 -36.44
CA SER A 39 9.29 -20.79 -37.78
C SER A 39 9.76 -19.33 -37.90
N PRO A 40 10.46 -18.92 -38.98
CA PRO A 40 10.94 -17.55 -39.18
C PRO A 40 9.83 -16.48 -39.29
N ASN A 41 8.56 -16.87 -39.18
CA ASN A 41 7.39 -15.99 -39.34
C ASN A 41 6.86 -15.36 -38.04
N GLY A 42 7.64 -15.34 -36.95
CA GLY A 42 7.26 -14.62 -35.73
C GLY A 42 6.01 -15.18 -35.03
N ALA A 43 5.79 -16.49 -35.07
CA ALA A 43 4.72 -17.14 -34.30
C ALA A 43 5.08 -17.20 -32.81
N ALA A 44 4.09 -17.05 -31.93
CA ALA A 44 4.30 -17.19 -30.48
C ALA A 44 4.74 -18.63 -30.14
N LEU A 45 5.70 -18.78 -29.21
CA LEU A 45 6.13 -20.08 -28.71
C LEU A 45 5.00 -20.75 -27.93
N ASP A 46 4.81 -22.05 -28.16
CA ASP A 46 4.05 -22.90 -27.25
C ASP A 46 4.83 -23.14 -25.95
N GLU A 47 4.14 -23.42 -24.84
CA GLU A 47 4.76 -23.57 -23.51
C GLU A 47 5.84 -24.67 -23.46
N LEU A 48 5.70 -25.74 -24.24
CA LEU A 48 6.72 -26.79 -24.30
C LEU A 48 7.99 -26.30 -24.99
N ALA A 49 7.87 -25.61 -26.13
CA ALA A 49 9.00 -24.99 -26.79
C ALA A 49 9.67 -23.90 -25.91
N TYR A 50 8.87 -23.13 -25.17
CA TYR A 50 9.40 -22.17 -24.19
C TYR A 50 10.19 -22.89 -23.08
N ALA A 51 9.65 -23.97 -22.52
CA ALA A 51 10.32 -24.78 -21.50
C ALA A 51 11.66 -25.37 -22.00
N ASP A 52 11.72 -25.82 -23.26
CA ASP A 52 12.95 -26.27 -23.90
C ASP A 52 14.01 -25.16 -23.95
N CYS A 53 13.61 -23.94 -24.31
CA CYS A 53 14.50 -22.79 -24.34
C CYS A 53 15.03 -22.42 -22.94
N VAL A 54 14.17 -22.40 -21.91
CA VAL A 54 14.57 -22.06 -20.55
C VAL A 54 15.49 -23.12 -19.96
N GLU A 55 15.20 -24.41 -20.14
CA GLU A 55 16.11 -25.49 -19.72
C GLU A 55 17.46 -25.36 -20.40
N SER A 56 17.48 -25.17 -21.73
CA SER A 56 18.71 -25.02 -22.51
C SER A 56 19.59 -23.89 -21.97
N TRP A 57 19.01 -22.73 -21.66
CA TRP A 57 19.75 -21.62 -21.07
C TRP A 57 20.21 -21.89 -19.64
N ALA A 58 19.38 -22.49 -18.79
CA ALA A 58 19.75 -22.84 -17.43
C ALA A 58 20.96 -23.79 -17.42
N VAL A 59 20.97 -24.81 -18.28
CA VAL A 59 22.10 -25.76 -18.42
C VAL A 59 23.37 -25.06 -18.94
N ARG A 60 23.24 -24.13 -19.91
CA ARG A 60 24.40 -23.36 -20.41
C ARG A 60 25.02 -22.47 -19.35
N LEU A 61 24.22 -21.93 -18.44
CA LEU A 61 24.68 -21.07 -17.35
C LEU A 61 25.17 -21.88 -16.14
N LEU A 62 24.72 -23.12 -15.97
CA LEU A 62 25.01 -23.95 -14.79
C LEU A 62 26.51 -24.03 -14.43
N PRO A 63 27.47 -24.16 -15.36
CA PRO A 63 28.89 -24.15 -15.02
C PRO A 63 29.36 -22.88 -14.31
N ALA A 64 28.77 -21.72 -14.61
CA ALA A 64 29.08 -20.46 -13.97
C ALA A 64 28.43 -20.30 -12.57
N TYR A 65 27.47 -21.18 -12.26
CA TYR A 65 26.72 -21.24 -11.01
C TYR A 65 27.13 -22.41 -10.11
N ALA A 66 27.92 -23.36 -10.60
CA ALA A 66 28.22 -24.62 -9.90
C ALA A 66 28.74 -24.39 -8.46
N ASP A 67 29.64 -23.44 -8.27
CA ASP A 67 30.20 -23.10 -6.95
C ASP A 67 29.29 -22.18 -6.11
N LEU A 68 28.25 -21.62 -6.71
CA LEU A 68 27.31 -20.68 -6.09
C LEU A 68 26.06 -21.40 -5.56
N LEU A 69 25.71 -22.55 -6.13
CA LEU A 69 24.55 -23.33 -5.74
C LEU A 69 24.80 -24.06 -4.41
N SER A 70 23.80 -24.03 -3.53
CA SER A 70 23.77 -24.82 -2.31
C SER A 70 23.07 -26.15 -2.53
N GLU A 71 23.28 -27.11 -1.63
CA GLU A 71 22.44 -28.30 -1.53
C GLU A 71 20.94 -27.92 -1.44
N PRO A 72 20.03 -28.74 -2.00
CA PRO A 72 20.28 -30.00 -2.71
C PRO A 72 20.59 -29.82 -4.21
N ALA A 73 20.77 -28.57 -4.67
CA ALA A 73 21.00 -28.25 -6.08
C ALA A 73 22.45 -28.44 -6.52
N LYS A 74 23.38 -28.41 -5.56
CA LYS A 74 24.79 -28.61 -5.80
C LYS A 74 24.98 -30.02 -6.38
N ASP A 75 25.65 -30.09 -7.52
CA ASP A 75 25.86 -31.32 -8.29
C ASP A 75 24.57 -32.04 -8.77
N ASN A 76 23.38 -31.42 -8.64
CA ASN A 76 22.09 -31.97 -9.09
C ASN A 76 21.56 -31.21 -10.32
N GLU A 77 22.14 -31.51 -11.48
CA GLU A 77 21.76 -30.89 -12.76
C GLU A 77 20.30 -31.23 -13.16
N ASP A 78 19.82 -32.43 -12.83
CA ASP A 78 18.46 -32.86 -13.18
C ASP A 78 17.39 -32.03 -12.47
N LEU A 79 17.60 -31.70 -11.20
CA LEU A 79 16.70 -30.80 -10.45
C LEU A 79 16.63 -29.41 -11.09
N VAL A 80 17.77 -28.85 -11.50
CA VAL A 80 17.83 -27.55 -12.19
C VAL A 80 17.08 -27.61 -13.52
N ARG A 81 17.28 -28.67 -14.30
CA ARG A 81 16.57 -28.89 -15.58
C ARG A 81 15.07 -28.93 -15.37
N LEU A 82 14.59 -29.70 -14.40
CA LEU A 82 13.16 -29.79 -14.08
C LEU A 82 12.59 -28.44 -13.65
N ALA A 83 13.26 -27.73 -12.74
CA ALA A 83 12.79 -26.43 -12.25
C ALA A 83 12.75 -25.37 -13.37
N ALA A 84 13.74 -25.36 -14.26
CA ALA A 84 13.77 -24.50 -15.44
C ALA A 84 12.58 -24.77 -16.38
N ARG A 85 12.25 -26.05 -16.63
CA ARG A 85 11.08 -26.43 -17.43
C ARG A 85 9.75 -26.02 -16.81
N CYS A 86 9.69 -25.78 -15.50
CA CYS A 86 8.48 -25.31 -14.83
C CYS A 86 8.20 -23.81 -14.99
N GLN A 87 9.06 -23.03 -15.67
CA GLN A 87 8.71 -21.67 -16.04
C GLN A 87 7.54 -21.67 -17.03
N HIS A 88 6.53 -20.84 -16.74
CA HIS A 88 5.25 -20.79 -17.46
C HIS A 88 4.41 -22.09 -17.42
N LEU A 89 4.68 -23.03 -16.50
CA LEU A 89 3.91 -24.27 -16.38
C LEU A 89 2.40 -24.00 -16.24
N GLU A 90 1.63 -24.41 -17.25
CA GLU A 90 0.17 -24.27 -17.33
C GLU A 90 -0.32 -22.81 -17.26
N ARG A 91 0.51 -21.85 -17.68
CA ARG A 91 0.17 -20.42 -17.65
C ARG A 91 -1.04 -20.11 -18.54
N PHE A 92 -1.26 -20.85 -19.63
CA PHE A 92 -2.44 -20.71 -20.50
C PHE A 92 -3.78 -20.88 -19.77
N MET A 93 -3.82 -21.58 -18.64
CA MET A 93 -5.01 -21.74 -17.79
C MET A 93 -5.38 -20.44 -17.04
N HIS A 94 -4.46 -19.49 -16.98
CA HIS A 94 -4.59 -18.23 -16.25
C HIS A 94 -4.30 -17.03 -17.16
N PRO A 95 -5.11 -16.79 -18.20
CA PRO A 95 -4.86 -15.74 -19.18
C PRO A 95 -4.91 -14.34 -18.55
N ARG A 96 -4.14 -13.39 -19.09
CA ARG A 96 -4.10 -12.00 -18.57
C ARG A 96 -5.50 -11.36 -18.50
N SER A 97 -6.40 -11.70 -19.41
CA SER A 97 -7.79 -11.22 -19.45
C SER A 97 -8.63 -11.63 -18.25
N SER A 98 -8.21 -12.63 -17.47
CA SER A 98 -8.89 -13.04 -16.22
C SER A 98 -8.66 -12.09 -15.03
N TYR A 99 -7.85 -11.04 -15.21
CA TYR A 99 -7.54 -10.04 -14.18
C TYR A 99 -7.95 -8.63 -14.65
N PRO A 100 -8.28 -7.71 -13.73
CA PRO A 100 -8.60 -6.32 -14.07
C PRO A 100 -7.55 -5.67 -14.97
N GLU A 101 -7.95 -4.75 -15.84
CA GLU A 101 -7.02 -4.01 -16.70
C GLU A 101 -6.06 -3.10 -15.91
N GLY A 102 -5.06 -2.55 -16.60
CA GLY A 102 -4.09 -1.65 -15.99
C GLY A 102 -2.95 -2.34 -15.23
N LYS A 103 -2.07 -1.50 -14.68
CA LYS A 103 -0.79 -1.91 -14.07
C LYS A 103 -0.98 -2.77 -12.82
N ALA A 104 -1.93 -2.42 -11.95
CA ALA A 104 -2.19 -3.15 -10.71
C ALA A 104 -2.68 -4.58 -10.99
N GLY A 105 -3.64 -4.75 -11.90
CA GLY A 105 -4.11 -6.06 -12.33
C GLY A 105 -3.01 -6.89 -12.99
N TYR A 106 -2.16 -6.27 -13.82
CA TYR A 106 -0.99 -6.94 -14.41
C TYR A 106 0.01 -7.42 -13.34
N LEU A 107 0.34 -6.58 -12.36
CA LEU A 107 1.28 -6.94 -11.29
C LEU A 107 0.71 -8.01 -10.35
N LYS A 108 -0.61 -8.00 -10.11
CA LYS A 108 -1.30 -9.07 -9.38
C LYS A 108 -1.22 -10.39 -10.14
N TRP A 109 -1.64 -10.40 -11.40
CA TRP A 109 -1.58 -11.57 -12.28
C TRP A 109 -0.17 -12.18 -12.32
N ARG A 110 0.85 -11.34 -12.55
CA ARG A 110 2.25 -11.78 -12.61
C ARG A 110 2.74 -12.43 -11.31
N ARG A 111 2.39 -11.86 -10.14
CA ARG A 111 2.76 -12.43 -8.83
C ARG A 111 2.04 -13.74 -8.53
N GLU A 112 0.77 -13.85 -8.92
CA GLU A 112 0.00 -15.08 -8.72
C GLU A 112 0.51 -16.21 -9.62
N LEU A 113 0.90 -15.92 -10.86
CA LEU A 113 1.49 -16.91 -11.77
C LEU A 113 2.72 -17.61 -11.17
N TYR A 114 3.59 -16.89 -10.46
CA TYR A 114 4.77 -17.49 -9.80
C TYR A 114 4.39 -18.56 -8.78
N ASN A 115 3.33 -18.31 -8.01
CA ASN A 115 2.85 -19.27 -7.01
C ASN A 115 2.10 -20.43 -7.66
N ILE A 116 1.31 -20.17 -8.71
CA ILE A 116 0.57 -21.20 -9.44
C ILE A 116 1.52 -22.22 -10.06
N GLN A 117 2.51 -21.75 -10.83
CA GLN A 117 3.46 -22.65 -11.50
C GLN A 117 4.33 -23.42 -10.48
N ALA A 118 4.70 -22.79 -9.36
CA ALA A 118 5.47 -23.45 -8.29
C ALA A 118 4.64 -24.52 -7.56
N ASN A 119 3.39 -24.22 -7.20
CA ASN A 119 2.51 -25.20 -6.57
C ASN A 119 2.25 -26.39 -7.50
N ARG A 120 2.05 -26.12 -8.80
CA ARG A 120 1.88 -27.19 -9.78
C ARG A 120 3.14 -28.05 -9.92
N ALA A 121 4.33 -27.45 -9.92
CA ALA A 121 5.58 -28.19 -9.91
C ALA A 121 5.71 -29.10 -8.68
N VAL A 122 5.36 -28.59 -7.48
CA VAL A 122 5.35 -29.39 -6.22
C VAL A 122 4.45 -30.61 -6.35
N GLU A 123 3.23 -30.46 -6.88
CA GLU A 123 2.32 -31.59 -7.11
C GLU A 123 2.95 -32.65 -8.04
N LEU A 124 3.54 -32.21 -9.16
CA LEU A 124 4.14 -33.12 -10.14
C LEU A 124 5.39 -33.82 -9.60
N PHE A 125 6.24 -33.11 -8.85
CA PHE A 125 7.43 -33.68 -8.23
C PHE A 125 7.10 -34.65 -7.11
N THR A 126 6.08 -34.32 -6.30
CA THR A 126 5.57 -35.24 -5.26
C THR A 126 5.02 -36.51 -5.90
N GLN A 127 4.26 -36.38 -6.99
CA GLN A 127 3.74 -37.52 -7.74
C GLN A 127 4.86 -38.39 -8.35
N ALA A 128 5.95 -37.77 -8.79
CA ALA A 128 7.11 -38.46 -9.32
C ALA A 128 8.01 -39.11 -8.24
N GLY A 129 7.84 -38.73 -6.97
CA GLY A 129 8.60 -39.26 -5.85
C GLY A 129 9.97 -38.60 -5.65
N LEU A 130 10.11 -37.31 -5.98
CA LEU A 130 11.32 -36.55 -5.66
C LEU A 130 11.45 -36.34 -4.13
N PRO A 131 12.68 -36.20 -3.61
CA PRO A 131 12.92 -35.82 -2.21
C PRO A 131 12.28 -34.49 -1.83
N GLU A 132 11.81 -34.37 -0.58
CA GLU A 132 11.06 -33.20 -0.11
C GLU A 132 11.90 -31.90 -0.08
N ASP A 133 13.18 -32.01 0.26
CA ASP A 133 14.13 -30.91 0.23
C ASP A 133 14.40 -30.39 -1.18
N GLU A 134 14.48 -31.27 -2.17
CA GLU A 134 14.58 -30.90 -3.59
C GLU A 134 13.32 -30.20 -4.10
N ILE A 135 12.15 -30.70 -3.69
CA ILE A 135 10.85 -30.11 -4.02
C ILE A 135 10.76 -28.68 -3.47
N GLU A 136 11.18 -28.45 -2.22
CA GLU A 136 11.13 -27.12 -1.61
C GLU A 136 12.17 -26.16 -2.21
N ALA A 137 13.35 -26.67 -2.57
CA ALA A 137 14.35 -25.89 -3.30
C ALA A 137 13.81 -25.43 -4.67
N ALA A 138 13.26 -26.35 -5.46
CA ALA A 138 12.67 -26.02 -6.75
C ALA A 138 11.46 -25.08 -6.61
N ARG A 139 10.60 -25.28 -5.60
CA ARG A 139 9.48 -24.37 -5.28
C ARG A 139 9.98 -22.95 -5.07
N THR A 140 11.06 -22.78 -4.31
CA THR A 140 11.67 -21.46 -4.04
C THR A 140 12.11 -20.79 -5.34
N TRP A 141 12.79 -21.52 -6.22
CA TRP A 141 13.30 -20.94 -7.48
C TRP A 141 12.17 -20.60 -8.46
N ILE A 142 11.22 -21.51 -8.63
CA ILE A 142 10.10 -21.38 -9.57
C ILE A 142 9.16 -20.24 -9.14
N SER A 143 8.94 -20.08 -7.84
CA SER A 143 8.13 -18.99 -7.26
C SER A 143 8.83 -17.64 -7.24
N LYS A 144 10.12 -17.60 -7.61
CA LYS A 144 10.99 -16.42 -7.54
C LYS A 144 11.15 -15.86 -6.13
N THR A 145 11.01 -16.73 -5.13
CA THR A 145 11.25 -16.36 -3.73
C THR A 145 12.74 -16.08 -3.53
N ASP A 146 13.04 -15.03 -2.76
CA ASP A 146 14.41 -14.54 -2.51
C ASP A 146 15.21 -14.14 -3.77
N LEU A 147 14.53 -13.82 -4.88
CA LEU A 147 15.18 -13.20 -6.04
C LEU A 147 15.66 -11.78 -5.68
N LYS A 148 16.98 -11.58 -5.68
CA LYS A 148 17.61 -10.29 -5.41
C LYS A 148 18.74 -10.04 -6.43
N PRO A 149 18.42 -9.60 -7.66
CA PRO A 149 19.41 -9.50 -8.72
C PRO A 149 20.60 -8.63 -8.33
N GLY A 150 21.80 -9.23 -8.42
CA GLY A 150 23.07 -8.54 -8.15
C GLY A 150 23.31 -8.11 -6.69
N LYS A 151 22.54 -8.63 -5.71
CA LYS A 151 22.71 -8.28 -4.29
C LYS A 151 23.20 -9.47 -3.46
N PRO A 152 23.96 -9.22 -2.37
CA PRO A 152 24.33 -10.26 -1.41
C PRO A 152 23.10 -11.01 -0.83
N GLY A 153 23.25 -12.30 -0.63
CA GLY A 153 22.19 -13.16 -0.07
C GLY A 153 21.00 -13.39 -0.99
N ALA A 154 21.20 -13.32 -2.31
CA ALA A 154 20.24 -13.79 -3.31
C ALA A 154 20.28 -15.33 -3.40
N ASN A 155 19.13 -15.98 -3.54
CA ASN A 155 19.09 -17.41 -3.81
C ASN A 155 19.61 -17.67 -5.23
N GLN A 156 20.70 -18.43 -5.35
CA GLN A 156 21.42 -18.61 -6.62
C GLN A 156 20.66 -19.48 -7.62
N GLY A 157 19.88 -20.46 -7.15
CA GLY A 157 18.98 -21.24 -8.01
C GLY A 157 17.85 -20.37 -8.58
N THR A 158 17.29 -19.49 -7.75
CA THR A 158 16.30 -18.51 -8.22
C THR A 158 16.89 -17.54 -9.25
N GLN A 159 18.11 -17.05 -9.03
CA GLN A 159 18.80 -16.16 -9.96
C GLN A 159 19.11 -16.86 -11.29
N LEU A 160 19.59 -18.11 -11.27
CA LEU A 160 19.85 -18.92 -12.46
C LEU A 160 18.59 -19.06 -13.33
N LEU A 161 17.44 -19.34 -12.72
CA LEU A 161 16.17 -19.44 -13.45
C LEU A 161 15.67 -18.09 -14.00
N GLU A 162 15.86 -16.98 -13.27
CA GLU A 162 15.54 -15.65 -13.80
C GLU A 162 16.45 -15.28 -14.98
N ASP A 163 17.75 -15.56 -14.87
CA ASP A 163 18.71 -15.33 -15.96
C ASP A 163 18.33 -16.11 -17.22
N ALA A 164 18.04 -17.41 -17.08
CA ALA A 164 17.60 -18.24 -18.20
C ALA A 164 16.32 -17.70 -18.84
N ALA A 165 15.31 -17.34 -18.04
CA ALA A 165 14.06 -16.78 -18.56
C ALA A 165 14.25 -15.43 -19.26
N VAL A 166 15.15 -14.57 -18.76
CA VAL A 166 15.46 -13.27 -19.39
C VAL A 166 16.20 -13.48 -20.72
N LEU A 167 17.15 -14.42 -20.79
CA LEU A 167 17.85 -14.74 -22.02
C LEU A 167 16.91 -15.31 -23.09
N VAL A 168 15.95 -16.16 -22.71
CA VAL A 168 14.88 -16.61 -23.61
C VAL A 168 14.05 -15.43 -24.12
N PHE A 169 13.67 -14.49 -23.25
CA PHE A 169 12.93 -13.30 -23.69
C PHE A 169 13.73 -12.49 -24.72
N LEU A 170 15.01 -12.22 -24.44
CA LEU A 170 15.86 -11.44 -25.35
C LEU A 170 16.10 -12.14 -26.69
N GLU A 171 16.32 -13.45 -26.68
CA GLU A 171 16.66 -14.23 -27.87
C GLU A 171 15.43 -14.61 -28.71
N GLN A 172 14.31 -14.99 -28.06
CA GLN A 172 13.18 -15.63 -28.75
C GLN A 172 11.92 -14.76 -28.83
N GLU A 173 11.70 -13.85 -27.87
CA GLU A 173 10.42 -13.13 -27.74
C GLU A 173 10.52 -11.62 -28.04
N LEU A 174 11.71 -11.02 -27.93
CA LEU A 174 11.90 -9.58 -27.98
C LEU A 174 11.41 -8.96 -29.30
N ALA A 175 11.75 -9.57 -30.43
CA ALA A 175 11.33 -9.08 -31.75
C ALA A 175 9.80 -9.04 -31.89
N GLN A 176 9.13 -10.13 -31.52
CA GLN A 176 7.67 -10.21 -31.56
C GLN A 176 7.01 -9.26 -30.55
N PHE A 177 7.59 -9.14 -29.35
CA PHE A 177 7.15 -8.19 -28.34
C PHE A 177 7.20 -6.75 -28.86
N ALA A 178 8.31 -6.36 -29.50
CA ALA A 178 8.45 -5.05 -30.11
C ALA A 178 7.44 -4.83 -31.24
N GLN A 179 7.27 -5.80 -32.12
CA GLN A 179 6.29 -5.73 -33.22
C GLN A 179 4.86 -5.53 -32.69
N ARG A 180 4.44 -6.32 -31.69
CA ARG A 180 3.10 -6.25 -31.07
C ARG A 180 2.81 -4.89 -30.42
N HIS A 181 3.83 -4.17 -29.97
CA HIS A 181 3.69 -2.89 -29.29
C HIS A 181 4.17 -1.69 -30.11
N SER A 182 4.47 -1.90 -31.40
CA SER A 182 5.01 -0.86 -32.28
C SER A 182 4.11 0.36 -32.46
N SER A 183 2.79 0.20 -32.34
CA SER A 183 1.82 1.31 -32.44
C SER A 183 1.63 2.08 -31.13
N ASP A 184 1.83 1.44 -29.98
CA ASP A 184 1.35 1.95 -28.69
C ASP A 184 2.49 2.39 -27.75
N TYR A 185 3.72 1.93 -28.01
CA TYR A 185 4.86 2.17 -27.14
C TYR A 185 5.86 3.10 -27.85
N PRO A 186 6.17 4.27 -27.27
CA PRO A 186 7.24 5.11 -27.80
C PRO A 186 8.60 4.46 -27.53
N ARG A 187 9.63 4.90 -28.26
CA ARG A 187 11.00 4.35 -28.17
C ARG A 187 11.52 4.33 -26.73
N GLU A 188 11.31 5.41 -25.98
CA GLU A 188 11.77 5.59 -24.61
C GLU A 188 11.18 4.53 -23.68
N LYS A 189 9.95 4.09 -23.95
CA LYS A 189 9.30 3.02 -23.19
C LYS A 189 9.96 1.67 -23.45
N PHE A 190 10.39 1.40 -24.69
CA PHE A 190 11.18 0.20 -24.99
C PHE A 190 12.55 0.23 -24.30
N VAL A 191 13.25 1.37 -24.33
CA VAL A 191 14.52 1.56 -23.61
C VAL A 191 14.33 1.30 -22.11
N ASP A 192 13.29 1.86 -21.48
CA ASP A 192 13.02 1.66 -20.05
C ASP A 192 12.69 0.20 -19.71
N ILE A 193 11.92 -0.50 -20.56
CA ILE A 193 11.64 -1.93 -20.39
C ILE A 193 12.93 -2.74 -20.49
N LEU A 194 13.74 -2.53 -21.52
CA LEU A 194 15.00 -3.24 -21.71
C LEU A 194 16.01 -2.93 -20.61
N LYS A 195 16.05 -1.69 -20.11
CA LYS A 195 16.88 -1.31 -18.96
C LYS A 195 16.49 -2.09 -17.71
N LYS A 196 15.19 -2.19 -17.43
CA LYS A 196 14.66 -3.00 -16.31
C LYS A 196 14.92 -4.49 -16.50
N THR A 197 14.85 -4.98 -17.73
CA THR A 197 15.21 -6.36 -18.09
C THR A 197 16.68 -6.63 -17.83
N TRP A 198 17.57 -5.74 -18.27
CA TRP A 198 19.03 -5.85 -18.09
C TRP A 198 19.47 -5.87 -16.62
N ARG A 199 18.81 -5.05 -15.77
CA ARG A 199 19.10 -4.99 -14.33
C ARG A 199 18.85 -6.30 -13.59
N LYS A 200 18.07 -7.22 -14.16
CA LYS A 200 17.77 -8.52 -13.54
C LYS A 200 18.85 -9.57 -13.75
N LEU A 201 19.70 -9.38 -14.75
CA LEU A 201 20.71 -10.35 -15.12
C LEU A 201 21.89 -10.33 -14.13
N SER A 202 22.37 -11.51 -13.78
CA SER A 202 23.69 -11.68 -13.16
C SER A 202 24.82 -11.20 -14.09
N PRO A 203 26.04 -10.97 -13.57
CA PRO A 203 27.20 -10.67 -14.41
C PRO A 203 27.41 -11.70 -15.54
N GLN A 204 27.32 -12.98 -15.23
CA GLN A 204 27.56 -14.07 -16.18
C GLN A 204 26.47 -14.16 -17.25
N ALA A 205 25.21 -13.88 -16.88
CA ALA A 205 24.12 -13.82 -17.83
C ALA A 205 24.13 -12.54 -18.68
N LYS A 206 24.67 -11.41 -18.18
CA LYS A 206 24.96 -10.23 -19.02
C LYS A 206 26.00 -10.55 -20.08
N ASP A 207 27.05 -11.29 -19.74
CA ASP A 207 28.06 -11.73 -20.71
C ASP A 207 27.49 -12.68 -21.76
N ALA A 208 26.53 -13.53 -21.37
CA ALA A 208 25.77 -14.34 -22.32
C ALA A 208 24.85 -13.48 -23.20
N ALA A 209 24.14 -12.51 -22.62
CA ALA A 209 23.23 -11.63 -23.35
C ALA A 209 23.93 -10.78 -24.41
N LYS A 210 25.17 -10.32 -24.14
CA LYS A 210 26.01 -9.57 -25.11
C LYS A 210 26.37 -10.38 -26.36
N LYS A 211 26.26 -11.70 -26.31
CA LYS A 211 26.59 -12.61 -27.41
C LYS A 211 25.38 -13.03 -28.23
N LEU A 212 24.18 -12.56 -27.87
CA LEU A 212 22.95 -12.87 -28.60
C LEU A 212 22.92 -12.13 -29.93
N GLU A 213 22.44 -12.83 -30.96
CA GLU A 213 22.07 -12.21 -32.23
C GLU A 213 20.69 -11.57 -32.09
N ILE A 214 20.66 -10.25 -31.93
CA ILE A 214 19.45 -9.46 -31.81
C ILE A 214 19.14 -8.80 -33.16
N ASP A 215 17.86 -8.70 -33.49
CA ASP A 215 17.36 -8.01 -34.69
C ASP A 215 18.02 -6.62 -34.84
N GLU A 216 18.52 -6.32 -36.04
CA GLU A 216 19.25 -5.08 -36.33
C GLU A 216 18.46 -3.82 -35.95
N SER A 217 17.12 -3.86 -36.07
CA SER A 217 16.25 -2.74 -35.71
C SER A 217 16.17 -2.48 -34.21
N LEU A 218 16.43 -3.48 -33.38
CA LEU A 218 16.32 -3.41 -31.91
C LEU A 218 17.68 -3.25 -31.22
N SER A 219 18.77 -3.60 -31.92
CA SER A 219 20.13 -3.49 -31.41
C SER A 219 20.47 -2.08 -30.86
N PRO A 220 20.11 -0.95 -31.53
CA PRO A 220 20.36 0.39 -30.98
C PRO A 220 19.56 0.68 -29.70
N ILE A 221 18.33 0.17 -29.59
CA ILE A 221 17.47 0.39 -28.41
C ILE A 221 18.03 -0.37 -27.22
N LEU A 222 18.51 -1.61 -27.45
CA LEU A 222 19.16 -2.40 -26.42
C LEU A 222 20.48 -1.76 -25.96
N ALA A 223 21.29 -1.23 -26.88
CA ALA A 223 22.54 -0.55 -26.55
C ALA A 223 22.30 0.66 -25.62
N ASP A 224 21.32 1.51 -25.92
CA ASP A 224 20.94 2.64 -25.05
C ASP A 224 20.49 2.17 -23.66
N ALA A 225 19.67 1.12 -23.62
CA ALA A 225 19.17 0.56 -22.38
C ALA A 225 20.30 0.01 -21.47
N ILE A 226 21.30 -0.63 -22.08
CA ILE A 226 22.50 -1.11 -21.39
C ILE A 226 23.31 0.07 -20.84
N ALA A 227 23.58 1.07 -21.68
CA ALA A 227 24.36 2.25 -21.29
C ALA A 227 23.70 3.00 -20.10
N GLU A 228 22.39 3.19 -20.14
CA GLU A 228 21.65 3.79 -19.02
C GLU A 228 21.69 2.92 -17.74
N ALA A 229 21.58 1.59 -17.90
CA ALA A 229 21.62 0.67 -16.78
C ALA A 229 22.99 0.69 -16.08
N GLU A 230 24.08 0.66 -16.85
CA GLU A 230 25.45 0.67 -16.33
C GLU A 230 25.82 2.01 -15.71
N LYS A 231 25.39 3.14 -16.30
CA LYS A 231 25.54 4.47 -15.71
C LYS A 231 24.85 4.58 -14.35
N SER A 232 23.65 4.00 -14.22
CA SER A 232 22.93 3.98 -12.94
C SER A 232 23.67 3.16 -11.89
N ALA A 233 24.22 2.00 -12.26
CA ALA A 233 24.94 1.12 -11.35
C ALA A 233 26.26 1.72 -10.84
N GLN A 234 26.99 2.47 -11.69
CA GLN A 234 28.20 3.18 -11.28
C GLN A 234 27.91 4.31 -10.28
N ALA A 235 26.78 5.00 -10.42
CA ALA A 235 26.34 6.00 -9.45
C ALA A 235 25.96 5.38 -8.10
N GLU A 236 25.39 4.17 -8.09
CA GLU A 236 25.05 3.43 -6.87
C GLU A 236 26.29 2.86 -6.16
N SER A 237 27.31 2.37 -6.90
CA SER A 237 28.52 1.79 -6.29
C SER A 237 29.47 2.85 -5.69
N SER A 238 29.51 4.04 -6.28
CA SER A 238 30.30 5.16 -5.75
C SER A 238 29.74 5.75 -4.44
N ALA A 239 28.49 5.41 -4.08
CA ALA A 239 27.87 5.78 -2.80
C ALA A 239 28.08 4.76 -1.67
N THR A 240 28.68 3.58 -1.91
CA THR A 240 28.62 2.41 -0.99
C THR A 240 29.94 2.07 -0.26
N THR A 241 30.98 2.92 -0.30
CA THR A 241 32.26 2.65 0.39
C THR A 241 32.31 3.21 1.82
N VAL A 242 31.57 2.59 2.76
CA VAL A 242 31.86 2.64 4.21
C VAL A 242 31.48 1.28 4.84
N GLU A 243 32.39 0.72 5.65
CA GLU A 243 32.49 -0.67 6.11
C GLU A 243 31.32 -1.19 6.98
N VAL A 244 31.12 -2.52 6.92
CA VAL A 244 30.12 -3.31 7.66
C VAL A 244 30.81 -4.10 8.77
N SER A 245 30.34 -3.98 10.02
CA SER A 245 30.65 -4.91 11.11
C SER A 245 29.44 -5.79 11.44
N GLU A 246 29.72 -7.07 11.69
CA GLU A 246 28.80 -8.17 11.93
C GLU A 246 27.88 -7.99 13.15
N THR A 247 26.57 -8.19 12.96
CA THR A 247 25.69 -8.90 13.91
C THR A 247 24.47 -9.43 13.13
N ASP A 248 24.51 -10.71 12.77
CA ASP A 248 23.38 -11.46 12.21
C ASP A 248 22.48 -11.95 13.35
N ASP A 249 21.42 -11.18 13.61
CA ASP A 249 20.13 -11.65 14.14
C ASP A 249 19.20 -10.44 14.10
N VAL A 250 18.10 -10.52 13.32
CA VAL A 250 16.92 -9.60 13.20
C VAL A 250 16.41 -9.47 11.74
N GLN A 251 17.10 -10.00 10.72
CA GLN A 251 16.70 -9.79 9.31
C GLN A 251 15.52 -10.63 8.77
N SER A 252 14.83 -11.46 9.57
CA SER A 252 13.73 -12.30 9.07
C SER A 252 12.37 -11.57 8.91
N ILE A 253 12.26 -10.29 9.31
CA ILE A 253 10.96 -9.58 9.38
C ILE A 253 10.72 -8.61 8.20
N THR A 254 11.74 -8.24 7.41
CA THR A 254 11.65 -7.09 6.49
C THR A 254 11.60 -7.41 4.99
N LYS A 255 11.61 -8.68 4.57
CA LYS A 255 11.73 -9.05 3.13
C LYS A 255 10.45 -9.11 2.30
N SER A 256 9.27 -8.92 2.87
CA SER A 256 8.04 -8.79 2.07
C SER A 256 7.21 -7.67 2.67
N LEU A 257 7.06 -6.57 1.92
CA LEU A 257 6.06 -5.50 2.03
C LEU A 257 6.68 -4.15 1.60
N ASP A 258 7.08 -4.04 0.32
CA ASP A 258 7.18 -2.74 -0.36
C ASP A 258 5.79 -2.32 -0.84
N SER A 259 5.00 -1.89 0.14
CA SER A 259 3.93 -0.92 -0.02
C SER A 259 3.63 -0.42 1.39
N THR A 260 3.95 0.83 1.71
CA THR A 260 3.34 1.55 2.83
C THR A 260 1.85 1.70 2.49
N THR A 261 1.08 0.65 2.75
CA THR A 261 -0.36 0.61 2.45
C THR A 261 -1.06 1.54 3.44
N LEU A 262 -1.28 2.77 3.01
CA LEU A 262 -2.05 3.81 3.71
C LEU A 262 -3.55 3.69 3.47
N GLN A 263 -4.03 2.55 2.97
CA GLN A 263 -5.46 2.33 2.88
C GLN A 263 -6.04 2.32 4.28
N ASP A 264 -6.93 3.28 4.52
CA ASP A 264 -7.81 3.32 5.68
C ASP A 264 -8.43 1.92 5.80
N SER A 265 -8.08 1.23 6.89
CA SER A 265 -8.32 -0.21 7.04
C SER A 265 -9.79 -0.44 7.43
N GLN A 266 -10.72 -0.06 6.55
CA GLN A 266 -12.13 -0.40 6.68
C GLN A 266 -12.33 -1.89 6.36
N PRO A 267 -13.15 -2.62 7.14
CA PRO A 267 -13.31 -4.06 7.02
C PRO A 267 -13.82 -4.48 5.63
N ASN A 268 -13.29 -5.60 5.13
CA ASN A 268 -13.70 -6.24 3.89
C ASN A 268 -15.12 -6.83 4.03
N THR A 269 -16.10 -6.30 3.31
CA THR A 269 -17.42 -6.93 3.13
C THR A 269 -17.41 -7.73 1.82
N THR A 270 -16.91 -8.97 1.84
CA THR A 270 -17.06 -9.90 0.72
C THR A 270 -18.31 -10.74 0.89
N VAL A 271 -19.28 -10.55 -0.02
CA VAL A 271 -20.46 -11.41 -0.19
C VAL A 271 -20.04 -12.69 -0.96
N PRO A 272 -20.44 -13.91 -0.54
CA PRO A 272 -20.22 -15.11 -1.34
C PRO A 272 -21.15 -15.13 -2.55
N LYS A 273 -20.60 -15.27 -3.76
CA LYS A 273 -21.38 -15.70 -4.94
C LYS A 273 -21.66 -17.21 -4.80
N LEU A 274 -22.87 -17.59 -4.43
CA LEU A 274 -23.36 -18.95 -4.67
C LEU A 274 -23.90 -19.06 -6.09
N SER A 275 -23.45 -20.09 -6.78
CA SER A 275 -23.89 -20.51 -8.11
C SER A 275 -25.34 -21.00 -8.11
N SER A 276 -26.02 -20.69 -9.20
CA SER A 276 -27.39 -21.07 -9.56
C SER A 276 -27.65 -22.59 -9.54
N SER A 277 -28.76 -23.01 -8.93
CA SER A 277 -29.77 -23.92 -9.51
C SER A 277 -30.87 -24.26 -8.51
N VAL A 278 -32.14 -24.11 -8.94
CA VAL A 278 -33.38 -24.87 -8.60
C VAL A 278 -34.60 -23.94 -8.50
N GLN A 279 -35.69 -24.40 -9.10
CA GLN A 279 -36.94 -23.75 -9.51
C GLN A 279 -37.97 -23.49 -8.38
N PRO A 280 -39.05 -22.71 -8.65
CA PRO A 280 -39.80 -21.96 -7.64
C PRO A 280 -40.93 -22.77 -6.99
N VAL A 281 -41.16 -22.54 -5.70
CA VAL A 281 -42.39 -22.92 -5.01
C VAL A 281 -42.95 -21.69 -4.31
N GLN A 282 -44.14 -21.28 -4.72
CA GLN A 282 -44.96 -20.26 -4.07
C GLN A 282 -45.41 -20.77 -2.69
N SER A 283 -45.06 -20.06 -1.63
CA SER A 283 -45.94 -19.92 -0.48
C SER A 283 -45.64 -18.60 0.23
N SER A 284 -46.69 -17.82 0.36
CA SER A 284 -46.77 -16.52 1.02
C SER A 284 -46.58 -16.68 2.52
N GLN A 285 -45.42 -16.28 3.03
CA GLN A 285 -45.25 -15.79 4.39
C GLN A 285 -44.34 -14.57 4.34
N THR A 286 -44.90 -13.43 4.73
CA THR A 286 -44.19 -12.20 5.06
C THR A 286 -43.14 -12.51 6.13
N VAL A 287 -41.88 -12.65 5.71
CA VAL A 287 -40.73 -12.63 6.60
C VAL A 287 -40.18 -11.21 6.55
N GLU A 288 -40.39 -10.47 7.62
CA GLU A 288 -39.68 -9.23 7.90
C GLU A 288 -38.17 -9.48 7.72
N SER A 289 -37.58 -8.81 6.74
CA SER A 289 -36.15 -8.87 6.48
C SER A 289 -35.39 -8.12 7.57
N ASN A 290 -35.21 -8.76 8.72
CA ASN A 290 -34.30 -8.32 9.77
C ASN A 290 -32.87 -8.71 9.38
N MET A 291 -32.28 -7.96 8.44
CA MET A 291 -30.84 -7.97 8.17
C MET A 291 -30.21 -6.81 8.95
N PRO A 292 -29.34 -7.05 9.94
CA PRO A 292 -28.75 -5.95 10.71
C PRO A 292 -27.72 -5.22 9.87
N SER A 293 -28.11 -4.00 9.48
CA SER A 293 -27.24 -2.94 8.98
C SER A 293 -26.13 -2.61 9.99
N THR A 294 -24.90 -2.52 9.48
CA THR A 294 -23.77 -1.68 9.96
C THR A 294 -23.33 -1.79 11.44
N GLN A 295 -22.46 -2.76 11.77
CA GLN A 295 -21.69 -2.71 13.02
C GLN A 295 -20.38 -1.93 12.82
N ARG A 296 -20.29 -0.74 13.42
CA ARG A 296 -19.02 -0.02 13.59
C ARG A 296 -18.24 -0.50 14.81
N PRO A 297 -16.90 -0.34 14.83
CA PRO A 297 -16.13 -0.60 16.04
C PRO A 297 -16.59 0.26 17.22
N LYS A 298 -16.68 -0.32 18.42
CA LYS A 298 -16.97 0.44 19.64
C LYS A 298 -15.78 1.31 20.05
N THR A 299 -16.04 2.49 20.60
CA THR A 299 -14.99 3.31 21.25
C THR A 299 -14.48 2.59 22.50
N LEU A 300 -13.36 3.03 23.07
CA LEU A 300 -12.82 2.41 24.28
C LEU A 300 -13.83 2.49 25.45
N GLU A 301 -14.43 3.66 25.66
CA GLU A 301 -15.46 3.85 26.69
C GLU A 301 -16.71 3.00 26.46
N GLU A 302 -17.15 2.84 25.22
CA GLU A 302 -18.29 1.97 24.91
C GLU A 302 -17.96 0.50 25.13
N ALA A 303 -16.73 0.09 24.78
CA ALA A 303 -16.24 -1.26 24.98
C ALA A 303 -16.10 -1.58 26.47
N GLN A 304 -15.60 -0.65 27.28
CA GLN A 304 -15.54 -0.74 28.75
C GLN A 304 -16.94 -0.86 29.35
N ARG A 305 -17.85 0.07 29.02
CA ARG A 305 -19.26 0.02 29.49
C ARG A 305 -19.95 -1.28 29.08
N LEU A 306 -19.70 -1.77 27.87
CA LEU A 306 -20.28 -3.02 27.39
C LEU A 306 -19.69 -4.23 28.12
N ARG A 307 -18.37 -4.25 28.40
CA ARG A 307 -17.72 -5.31 29.18
C ARG A 307 -18.25 -5.36 30.61
N GLU A 308 -18.42 -4.22 31.25
CA GLU A 308 -18.98 -4.11 32.60
C GLU A 308 -20.44 -4.59 32.65
N ALA A 309 -21.23 -4.27 31.63
CA ALA A 309 -22.63 -4.68 31.56
C ALA A 309 -22.81 -6.17 31.18
N ASP A 310 -22.04 -6.65 30.19
CA ASP A 310 -22.12 -8.01 29.65
C ASP A 310 -20.82 -8.38 28.92
N SER A 311 -19.90 -9.03 29.64
CA SER A 311 -18.60 -9.42 29.11
C SER A 311 -18.68 -10.41 27.93
N ALA A 312 -19.70 -11.28 27.86
CA ALA A 312 -19.86 -12.23 26.77
C ALA A 312 -20.31 -11.53 25.47
N LYS A 313 -21.23 -10.55 25.61
CA LYS A 313 -21.64 -9.68 24.51
C LYS A 313 -20.51 -8.77 24.06
N ALA A 314 -19.70 -8.24 24.99
CA ALA A 314 -18.52 -7.44 24.62
C ALA A 314 -17.51 -8.25 23.79
N ALA A 315 -17.25 -9.50 24.16
CA ALA A 315 -16.30 -10.38 23.45
C ALA A 315 -16.73 -10.72 22.01
N THR A 316 -18.03 -10.69 21.72
CA THR A 316 -18.60 -11.00 20.40
C THR A 316 -19.00 -9.76 19.59
N THR A 317 -18.98 -8.57 20.22
CA THR A 317 -19.32 -7.31 19.56
C THR A 317 -18.11 -6.75 18.84
N PHE A 318 -18.27 -6.45 17.54
CA PHE A 318 -17.18 -5.92 16.71
C PHE A 318 -16.60 -4.62 17.29
N GLY A 319 -15.28 -4.62 17.50
CA GLY A 319 -14.53 -3.50 18.06
C GLY A 319 -14.75 -3.21 19.55
N ALA A 320 -15.44 -4.10 20.29
CA ALA A 320 -15.66 -3.97 21.73
C ALA A 320 -14.78 -4.89 22.59
N ARG A 321 -13.98 -5.77 21.98
CA ARG A 321 -13.08 -6.65 22.71
C ARG A 321 -11.89 -5.82 23.20
N LEU A 322 -11.66 -5.81 24.52
CA LEU A 322 -10.43 -5.30 25.11
C LEU A 322 -9.47 -6.48 25.35
N LEU A 323 -8.19 -6.30 25.10
CA LEU A 323 -7.18 -7.32 25.34
C LEU A 323 -6.41 -6.95 26.59
N ASP A 324 -6.19 -7.94 27.44
CA ASP A 324 -5.47 -7.77 28.70
C ASP A 324 -4.01 -8.26 28.55
N ASN A 325 -3.60 -8.64 27.32
CA ASN A 325 -2.32 -9.22 26.94
C ASN A 325 -1.99 -10.54 27.66
N GLN A 326 -3.00 -11.38 27.87
CA GLN A 326 -2.85 -12.65 28.59
C GLN A 326 -2.96 -13.88 27.67
N GLU A 327 -2.38 -14.99 28.13
CA GLU A 327 -2.48 -16.30 27.49
C GLU A 327 -3.94 -16.79 27.57
N GLY A 328 -4.73 -16.49 26.53
CA GLY A 328 -6.18 -16.70 26.49
C GLY A 328 -6.95 -15.71 25.61
N ASP A 329 -6.32 -14.61 25.19
CA ASP A 329 -6.95 -13.58 24.33
C ASP A 329 -7.33 -14.06 22.92
N ASN A 330 -6.82 -15.23 22.50
CA ASN A 330 -7.12 -15.93 21.25
C ASN A 330 -7.19 -15.01 20.02
N VAL A 331 -6.28 -14.03 19.92
CA VAL A 331 -6.34 -12.93 18.95
C VAL A 331 -6.45 -13.39 17.48
N TRP A 332 -5.99 -14.59 17.17
CA TRP A 332 -6.05 -15.18 15.83
C TRP A 332 -7.43 -15.74 15.45
N GLU A 333 -8.28 -16.04 16.43
CA GLU A 333 -9.60 -16.64 16.24
C GLU A 333 -10.68 -15.58 15.98
N HIS A 334 -10.50 -14.35 16.47
CA HIS A 334 -11.51 -13.29 16.41
C HIS A 334 -11.25 -12.21 15.34
N ASN A 335 -12.32 -11.55 14.89
CA ASN A 335 -12.24 -10.49 13.87
C ASN A 335 -11.36 -9.33 14.39
N ALA A 336 -10.43 -8.88 13.55
CA ALA A 336 -9.31 -8.02 13.92
C ALA A 336 -9.73 -6.56 14.08
N TRP A 337 -10.05 -6.12 15.31
CA TRP A 337 -10.19 -4.70 15.67
C TRP A 337 -10.23 -4.47 17.20
N ASP A 338 -9.29 -5.05 17.93
CA ASP A 338 -9.38 -5.10 19.39
C ASP A 338 -8.73 -3.90 20.06
N HIS A 339 -9.29 -3.43 21.17
CA HIS A 339 -8.62 -2.45 22.01
C HIS A 339 -7.46 -3.13 22.73
N VAL A 340 -6.26 -2.58 22.63
CA VAL A 340 -5.07 -3.14 23.26
C VAL A 340 -4.17 -2.02 23.77
N GLU A 341 -3.62 -2.20 24.96
CA GLU A 341 -2.43 -1.46 25.36
C GLU A 341 -1.21 -2.30 24.98
N PRO A 342 -0.20 -1.79 24.26
CA PRO A 342 0.95 -2.60 23.91
C PRO A 342 1.68 -3.11 25.16
N PRO A 343 2.16 -4.36 25.19
CA PRO A 343 2.87 -4.90 26.34
C PRO A 343 4.22 -4.18 26.53
N ALA A 344 4.77 -4.23 27.75
CA ALA A 344 5.94 -3.42 28.13
C ALA A 344 7.21 -3.74 27.30
N ASP A 345 7.40 -5.00 26.93
CA ASP A 345 8.48 -5.47 26.04
C ASP A 345 8.36 -4.91 24.61
N TYR A 346 7.12 -4.63 24.16
CA TYR A 346 6.90 -3.98 22.87
C TYR A 346 7.36 -2.52 22.87
N LEU A 347 7.29 -1.82 24.00
CA LEU A 347 7.80 -0.45 24.13
C LEU A 347 9.33 -0.39 24.00
N GLU A 348 10.06 -1.39 24.50
CA GLU A 348 11.49 -1.51 24.30
C GLU A 348 11.83 -1.75 22.82
N THR A 349 11.04 -2.60 22.16
CA THR A 349 11.16 -2.82 20.70
C THR A 349 10.93 -1.53 19.92
N ILE A 350 9.90 -0.76 20.28
CA ILE A 350 9.62 0.56 19.69
C ILE A 350 10.83 1.47 19.85
N ARG A 351 11.40 1.58 21.06
CA ARG A 351 12.57 2.42 21.31
C ARG A 351 13.73 2.04 20.39
N GLY A 352 14.08 0.75 20.33
CA GLY A 352 15.16 0.28 19.46
C GLY A 352 14.91 0.49 17.96
N LEU A 353 13.65 0.47 17.51
CA LEU A 353 13.30 0.79 16.12
C LEU A 353 13.45 2.29 15.82
N LEU A 354 13.02 3.15 16.74
CA LEU A 354 13.14 4.60 16.57
C LEU A 354 14.61 5.04 16.62
N ASP A 355 15.42 4.46 17.52
CA ASP A 355 16.87 4.73 17.59
C ASP A 355 17.55 4.41 16.25
N LYS A 356 17.25 3.25 15.66
CA LYS A 356 17.76 2.85 14.34
C LYS A 356 17.30 3.77 13.20
N GLN A 357 16.09 4.32 13.29
CA GLN A 357 15.62 5.30 12.31
C GLN A 357 16.37 6.63 12.45
N ALA A 358 16.68 7.04 13.68
CA ALA A 358 17.43 8.25 13.96
C ALA A 358 18.88 8.18 13.47
N GLU A 359 19.52 7.00 13.54
CA GLU A 359 20.87 6.76 12.97
C GLU A 359 20.96 7.05 11.46
N THR A 360 19.83 6.97 10.74
CA THR A 360 19.74 7.18 9.30
C THR A 360 18.74 8.28 8.96
N ALA A 361 18.70 9.31 9.81
CA ALA A 361 17.93 10.51 9.55
C ALA A 361 18.39 11.19 8.26
N VAL A 362 17.42 11.74 7.52
CA VAL A 362 17.67 12.51 6.30
C VAL A 362 18.42 13.78 6.68
N THR A 363 19.45 14.16 5.93
CA THR A 363 20.19 15.39 6.23
C THR A 363 19.32 16.63 5.94
N PRO A 364 19.57 17.77 6.60
CA PRO A 364 18.81 19.01 6.34
C PRO A 364 18.81 19.42 4.86
N GLU A 365 19.93 19.22 4.16
CA GLU A 365 20.05 19.55 2.73
C GLU A 365 19.14 18.65 1.87
N GLU A 366 19.05 17.36 2.20
CA GLU A 366 18.18 16.43 1.52
C GLU A 366 16.70 16.63 1.89
N ALA A 367 16.43 17.05 3.13
CA ALA A 367 15.08 17.35 3.62
C ALA A 367 14.47 18.56 2.89
N ALA A 368 15.30 19.54 2.51
CA ALA A 368 14.86 20.76 1.82
C ALA A 368 14.02 20.49 0.57
N LYS A 369 14.31 19.41 -0.19
CA LYS A 369 13.53 19.04 -1.39
C LYS A 369 12.10 18.58 -1.07
N TYR A 370 11.89 18.03 0.12
CA TYR A 370 10.56 17.60 0.59
C TYR A 370 9.77 18.76 1.19
N HIS A 371 10.45 19.83 1.60
CA HIS A 371 9.82 21.03 2.14
C HIS A 371 9.44 22.03 1.06
N GLY A 372 10.32 22.25 0.08
CA GLY A 372 10.13 23.31 -0.93
C GLY A 372 8.94 23.11 -1.88
N ASP A 373 8.52 21.87 -2.12
CA ASP A 373 7.38 21.54 -3.00
C ASP A 373 6.52 20.40 -2.40
N ALA A 374 6.09 20.58 -1.15
CA ALA A 374 5.27 19.57 -0.46
C ALA A 374 3.96 19.25 -1.20
N ALA A 375 3.33 20.26 -1.81
CA ALA A 375 2.11 20.11 -2.59
C ALA A 375 2.34 19.28 -3.88
N GLY A 376 3.46 19.46 -4.57
CA GLY A 376 3.80 18.72 -5.79
C GLY A 376 3.86 17.20 -5.60
N PHE A 377 4.23 16.72 -4.41
CA PHE A 377 4.17 15.29 -4.09
C PHE A 377 2.73 14.76 -4.01
N TRP A 378 1.80 15.55 -3.48
CA TRP A 378 0.38 15.20 -3.46
C TRP A 378 -0.28 15.36 -4.83
N ASP A 379 0.10 16.34 -5.63
CA ASP A 379 -0.34 16.45 -7.03
C ASP A 379 0.10 15.20 -7.83
N THR A 380 1.34 14.78 -7.65
CA THR A 380 1.87 13.54 -8.23
C THR A 380 1.10 12.30 -7.73
N PHE A 381 0.64 12.30 -6.49
CA PHE A 381 -0.14 11.21 -5.92
C PHE A 381 -1.54 11.16 -6.54
N TYR A 382 -2.28 12.27 -6.55
CA TYR A 382 -3.67 12.31 -7.01
C TYR A 382 -3.80 12.17 -8.53
N SER A 383 -2.87 12.72 -9.31
CA SER A 383 -2.82 12.49 -10.77
C SER A 383 -2.68 11.01 -11.16
N LYS A 384 -2.11 10.17 -10.28
CA LYS A 384 -1.95 8.72 -10.52
C LYS A 384 -3.12 7.89 -10.02
N HIS A 385 -3.75 8.31 -8.92
CA HIS A 385 -4.71 7.47 -8.19
C HIS A 385 -6.16 7.92 -8.34
N GLU A 386 -6.41 9.21 -8.57
CA GLU A 386 -7.74 9.82 -8.63
C GLU A 386 -8.57 9.45 -7.37
N ASN A 387 -9.83 9.07 -7.52
CA ASN A 387 -10.74 8.68 -6.43
C ASN A 387 -10.62 7.20 -5.98
N ARG A 388 -9.60 6.46 -6.44
CA ARG A 388 -9.54 4.99 -6.29
C ARG A 388 -8.75 4.51 -5.07
N PHE A 389 -7.99 5.40 -4.41
CA PHE A 389 -7.07 5.00 -3.35
C PHE A 389 -7.72 4.96 -1.97
N PHE A 390 -8.37 6.06 -1.57
CA PHE A 390 -9.04 6.19 -0.28
C PHE A 390 -10.52 5.81 -0.41
N LYS A 391 -11.06 5.22 0.65
CA LYS A 391 -12.47 4.84 0.75
C LYS A 391 -13.27 5.95 1.40
N ASP A 392 -14.55 6.00 1.08
CA ASP A 392 -15.49 6.88 1.75
C ASP A 392 -15.49 6.67 3.26
N ARG A 393 -15.46 7.79 4.00
CA ARG A 393 -15.43 7.79 5.46
C ARG A 393 -16.83 7.59 6.02
N ARG A 394 -17.42 6.43 5.72
CA ARG A 394 -18.76 6.05 6.17
C ARG A 394 -18.88 5.95 7.69
N TRP A 395 -17.78 6.04 8.43
CA TRP A 395 -17.73 6.04 9.88
C TRP A 395 -17.93 7.43 10.52
N LEU A 396 -17.89 8.53 9.74
CA LEU A 396 -17.94 9.90 10.26
C LEU A 396 -19.14 10.17 11.18
N HIS A 397 -20.32 9.68 10.83
CA HIS A 397 -21.55 9.87 11.63
C HIS A 397 -21.47 9.30 13.06
N LEU A 398 -20.48 8.46 13.32
CA LEU A 398 -20.32 7.75 14.59
C LEU A 398 -19.31 8.44 15.50
N GLU A 399 -18.17 8.86 14.93
CA GLU A 399 -17.12 9.56 15.66
C GLU A 399 -17.42 11.07 15.77
N PHE A 400 -18.11 11.61 14.77
CA PHE A 400 -18.44 13.02 14.61
C PHE A 400 -19.95 13.22 14.38
N PRO A 401 -20.80 12.89 15.38
CA PRO A 401 -22.25 13.09 15.29
C PRO A 401 -22.64 14.55 15.03
N GLU A 402 -21.75 15.51 15.32
CA GLU A 402 -21.92 16.92 15.01
C GLU A 402 -22.09 17.17 13.50
N LEU A 403 -21.41 16.39 12.66
CA LEU A 403 -21.58 16.44 11.19
C LEU A 403 -22.95 15.91 10.79
N THR A 404 -23.43 14.85 11.42
CA THR A 404 -24.78 14.30 11.16
C THR A 404 -25.86 15.29 11.59
N ALA A 405 -25.71 15.90 12.76
CA ALA A 405 -26.64 16.93 13.24
C ALA A 405 -26.69 18.15 12.30
N ALA A 406 -25.58 18.49 11.64
CA ALA A 406 -25.51 19.63 10.74
C ALA A 406 -26.25 19.41 9.40
N ILE A 407 -26.50 18.15 9.02
CA ILE A 407 -27.09 17.77 7.74
C ILE A 407 -28.56 17.36 7.83
N GLU A 408 -29.18 17.38 9.02
CA GLU A 408 -30.62 17.11 9.17
C GLU A 408 -31.47 18.27 8.64
N GLU A 409 -32.72 17.97 8.25
CA GLU A 409 -33.61 18.92 7.56
C GLU A 409 -33.90 20.19 8.37
N ASP A 410 -34.03 20.06 9.69
CA ASP A 410 -34.32 21.15 10.63
C ASP A 410 -33.07 21.84 11.20
N ALA A 411 -31.87 21.36 10.84
CA ALA A 411 -30.62 21.96 11.28
C ALA A 411 -30.52 23.45 10.86
N PRO A 412 -29.85 24.32 11.64
CA PRO A 412 -29.66 25.72 11.27
C PRO A 412 -28.83 25.85 9.99
N ALA A 413 -28.62 27.09 9.50
CA ALA A 413 -27.62 27.31 8.46
C ALA A 413 -26.24 26.88 8.99
N MET A 414 -25.57 25.98 8.26
CA MET A 414 -24.31 25.37 8.69
C MET A 414 -23.26 25.53 7.59
N ARG A 415 -22.09 26.03 7.97
CA ARG A 415 -20.91 26.19 7.13
C ARG A 415 -19.81 25.26 7.65
N ILE A 416 -19.45 24.25 6.87
CA ILE A 416 -18.47 23.24 7.25
C ILE A 416 -17.33 23.28 6.24
N ILE A 417 -16.09 23.28 6.72
CA ILE A 417 -14.90 23.15 5.87
C ILE A 417 -14.20 21.82 6.15
N GLU A 418 -13.94 21.04 5.10
CA GLU A 418 -12.97 19.95 5.12
C GLU A 418 -11.64 20.47 4.59
N VAL A 419 -10.60 20.42 5.42
CA VAL A 419 -9.23 20.76 5.01
C VAL A 419 -8.46 19.47 4.76
N GLY A 420 -7.78 19.39 3.62
CA GLY A 420 -7.23 18.14 3.09
C GLY A 420 -8.32 17.27 2.49
N CYS A 421 -9.18 17.84 1.64
CA CYS A 421 -10.35 17.12 1.12
C CYS A 421 -9.99 15.91 0.25
N GLY A 422 -8.79 15.86 -0.33
CA GLY A 422 -8.32 14.74 -1.14
C GLY A 422 -9.28 14.44 -2.28
N ALA A 423 -9.79 13.21 -2.35
CA ALA A 423 -10.80 12.78 -3.33
C ALA A 423 -12.25 13.02 -2.87
N GLY A 424 -12.48 13.76 -1.78
CA GLY A 424 -13.81 14.09 -1.27
C GLY A 424 -14.47 12.99 -0.43
N ASN A 425 -13.70 12.08 0.16
CA ASN A 425 -14.23 10.93 0.91
C ASN A 425 -14.96 11.29 2.21
N THR A 426 -14.92 12.55 2.67
CA THR A 426 -15.83 13.09 3.70
C THR A 426 -16.96 13.90 3.06
N VAL A 427 -16.61 14.79 2.13
CA VAL A 427 -17.56 15.68 1.43
C VAL A 427 -18.69 14.93 0.74
N PHE A 428 -18.40 13.90 -0.07
CA PHE A 428 -19.44 13.23 -0.85
C PHE A 428 -20.42 12.42 0.00
N PRO A 429 -19.98 11.63 1.00
CA PRO A 429 -20.91 11.00 1.94
C PRO A 429 -21.80 12.01 2.70
N LEU A 430 -21.27 13.18 3.06
CA LEU A 430 -22.07 14.23 3.69
C LEU A 430 -23.09 14.82 2.73
N LEU A 431 -22.70 15.11 1.47
CA LEU A 431 -23.61 15.62 0.45
C LEU A 431 -24.71 14.62 0.10
N GLU A 432 -24.38 13.34 -0.04
CA GLU A 432 -25.33 12.28 -0.35
C GLU A 432 -26.38 12.11 0.76
N ALA A 433 -25.95 12.19 2.03
CA ALA A 433 -26.83 12.07 3.18
C ALA A 433 -27.56 13.38 3.53
N ASN A 434 -27.23 14.51 2.89
CA ASN A 434 -27.69 15.83 3.32
C ASN A 434 -29.18 16.05 3.07
N LYS A 435 -29.86 16.54 4.11
CA LYS A 435 -31.24 17.03 4.06
C LYS A 435 -31.36 18.51 4.39
N ASN A 436 -30.28 19.15 4.86
CA ASN A 436 -30.25 20.57 5.20
C ASN A 436 -30.04 21.43 3.94
N PRO A 437 -31.06 22.16 3.44
CA PRO A 437 -30.90 23.00 2.26
C PRO A 437 -30.01 24.23 2.50
N ARG A 438 -29.69 24.54 3.76
CA ARG A 438 -28.83 25.66 4.18
C ARG A 438 -27.40 25.24 4.53
N LEU A 439 -27.01 24.00 4.20
CA LEU A 439 -25.64 23.54 4.34
C LEU A 439 -24.75 24.17 3.25
N GLU A 440 -23.60 24.70 3.67
CA GLU A 440 -22.51 25.09 2.79
C GLU A 440 -21.24 24.31 3.16
N LEU A 441 -20.76 23.49 2.23
CA LEU A 441 -19.52 22.72 2.36
C LEU A 441 -18.38 23.38 1.57
N PHE A 442 -17.26 23.56 2.24
CA PHE A 442 -16.01 24.04 1.65
C PHE A 442 -15.00 22.88 1.64
N ALA A 443 -14.61 22.41 0.47
CA ALA A 443 -13.64 21.33 0.29
C ALA A 443 -12.30 21.95 -0.14
N CYS A 444 -11.33 21.97 0.76
CA CYS A 444 -10.04 22.61 0.51
C CYS A 444 -8.91 21.59 0.55
N ASP A 445 -7.99 21.69 -0.40
CA ASP A 445 -6.74 20.92 -0.42
C ASP A 445 -5.64 21.79 -1.03
N TYR A 446 -4.40 21.66 -0.57
CA TYR A 446 -3.29 22.38 -1.19
C TYR A 446 -2.87 21.78 -2.53
N SER A 447 -3.33 20.55 -2.82
CA SER A 447 -3.09 19.85 -4.07
C SER A 447 -4.14 20.29 -5.08
N SER A 448 -3.66 20.88 -6.17
CA SER A 448 -4.52 21.27 -7.28
C SER A 448 -5.18 20.06 -7.96
N GLU A 449 -4.47 18.93 -8.00
CA GLU A 449 -4.99 17.68 -8.54
C GLU A 449 -6.08 17.08 -7.64
N ALA A 450 -5.92 17.11 -6.32
CA ALA A 450 -6.95 16.65 -5.37
C ALA A 450 -8.26 17.44 -5.54
N VAL A 451 -8.15 18.78 -5.59
CA VAL A 451 -9.31 19.65 -5.83
C VAL A 451 -9.96 19.34 -7.18
N GLN A 452 -9.16 19.03 -8.21
CA GLN A 452 -9.70 18.66 -9.51
C GLN A 452 -10.43 17.30 -9.47
N VAL A 453 -9.94 16.32 -8.69
CA VAL A 453 -10.65 15.05 -8.46
C VAL A 453 -12.04 15.32 -7.85
N VAL A 454 -12.14 16.18 -6.83
CA VAL A 454 -13.43 16.56 -6.23
C VAL A 454 -14.33 17.25 -7.27
N LYS A 455 -13.79 18.20 -8.04
CA LYS A 455 -14.58 18.93 -9.07
C LYS A 455 -15.09 18.03 -10.19
N ASN A 456 -14.38 16.94 -10.50
CA ASN A 456 -14.74 15.99 -11.54
C ASN A 456 -15.78 14.95 -11.09
N GLU A 457 -16.02 14.80 -9.79
CA GLU A 457 -17.03 13.87 -9.29
C GLU A 457 -18.44 14.34 -9.71
N PRO A 458 -19.27 13.49 -10.34
CA PRO A 458 -20.60 13.89 -10.81
C PRO A 458 -21.46 14.55 -9.74
N SER A 459 -21.44 14.06 -8.50
CA SER A 459 -22.17 14.61 -7.37
C SER A 459 -21.76 16.04 -7.00
N TYR A 460 -20.55 16.47 -7.35
CA TYR A 460 -20.11 17.86 -7.13
C TYR A 460 -20.91 18.85 -7.97
N SER A 461 -21.27 18.49 -9.21
CA SER A 461 -21.97 19.38 -10.15
C SER A 461 -23.46 19.07 -10.31
N ASP A 462 -24.00 18.11 -9.54
CA ASP A 462 -25.40 17.72 -9.60
C ASP A 462 -26.31 18.92 -9.26
N PRO A 463 -27.20 19.35 -10.18
CA PRO A 463 -28.14 20.44 -9.92
C PRO A 463 -29.21 20.10 -8.88
N ASN A 464 -29.41 18.81 -8.56
CA ASN A 464 -30.40 18.34 -7.60
C ASN A 464 -29.83 18.16 -6.18
N LYS A 465 -28.53 18.39 -5.97
CA LYS A 465 -27.93 18.25 -4.65
C LYS A 465 -28.57 19.23 -3.65
N ILE A 466 -28.78 18.75 -2.42
CA ILE A 466 -29.29 19.59 -1.32
C ILE A 466 -28.09 20.31 -0.68
N GLY A 467 -28.20 21.63 -0.48
CA GLY A 467 -27.12 22.47 0.01
C GLY A 467 -26.14 22.92 -1.07
N ARG A 468 -24.98 23.44 -0.66
CA ARG A 468 -23.91 23.93 -1.54
C ARG A 468 -22.58 23.26 -1.22
N CYS A 469 -21.77 23.07 -2.26
CA CYS A 469 -20.40 22.60 -2.12
C CYS A 469 -19.50 23.42 -3.05
N SER A 470 -18.39 23.93 -2.53
CA SER A 470 -17.33 24.59 -3.28
C SER A 470 -15.99 23.94 -2.98
N ALA A 471 -15.19 23.68 -4.00
CA ALA A 471 -13.84 23.13 -3.87
C ALA A 471 -12.78 24.13 -4.34
N SER A 472 -11.74 24.38 -3.54
CA SER A 472 -10.70 25.38 -3.81
C SER A 472 -9.31 24.89 -3.40
N VAL A 473 -8.29 25.31 -4.15
CA VAL A 473 -6.90 25.05 -3.80
C VAL A 473 -6.51 26.01 -2.67
N TRP A 474 -6.15 25.46 -1.51
CA TRP A 474 -5.77 26.26 -0.35
C TRP A 474 -4.88 25.49 0.60
N ASP A 475 -3.81 26.13 1.05
CA ASP A 475 -2.89 25.59 2.05
C ASP A 475 -3.31 26.02 3.45
N LEU A 476 -3.44 25.03 4.35
CA LEU A 476 -3.81 25.24 5.74
C LEU A 476 -2.82 26.15 6.47
N SER A 477 -1.53 26.10 6.13
CA SER A 477 -0.49 26.98 6.68
C SER A 477 -0.28 28.27 5.90
N ALA A 478 -1.15 28.58 4.92
CA ALA A 478 -0.99 29.77 4.10
C ALA A 478 -1.03 31.04 4.95
N THR A 479 -0.08 31.93 4.73
CA THR A 479 -0.04 33.26 5.32
C THR A 479 -0.06 34.32 4.23
N GLN A 480 -0.38 35.55 4.63
CA GLN A 480 -0.27 36.71 3.75
C GLN A 480 0.30 37.89 4.54
N THR A 481 0.98 38.78 3.85
CA THR A 481 1.46 40.04 4.43
C THR A 481 0.49 41.16 4.07
N LEU A 482 0.14 42.00 5.05
CA LEU A 482 -0.72 43.15 4.77
C LEU A 482 -0.01 44.14 3.83
N PRO A 483 -0.74 44.85 2.94
CA PRO A 483 -0.16 45.91 2.13
C PRO A 483 0.53 46.94 3.03
N ASP A 484 1.77 47.31 2.69
CA ASP A 484 2.58 48.32 3.39
C ASP A 484 2.89 48.01 4.88
N SER A 485 2.88 46.73 5.28
CA SER A 485 3.25 46.28 6.63
C SER A 485 4.10 45.00 6.56
N ASP A 486 4.97 44.77 7.54
CA ASP A 486 5.67 43.49 7.73
C ASP A 486 4.83 42.47 8.52
N GLU A 487 3.60 42.83 8.88
CA GLU A 487 2.69 41.97 9.64
C GLU A 487 2.18 40.80 8.80
N VAL A 488 2.48 39.59 9.27
CA VAL A 488 2.01 38.33 8.70
C VAL A 488 0.67 37.98 9.34
N VAL A 489 -0.38 37.88 8.52
CA VAL A 489 -1.74 37.58 8.95
C VAL A 489 -2.27 36.28 8.32
N PRO A 490 -3.30 35.67 8.92
CA PRO A 490 -4.00 34.52 8.34
C PRO A 490 -4.48 34.78 6.90
N LYS A 491 -4.40 33.76 6.04
CA LYS A 491 -4.92 33.78 4.67
C LYS A 491 -6.04 32.76 4.56
N LEU A 492 -7.29 33.22 4.53
CA LEU A 492 -8.47 32.36 4.44
C LEU A 492 -8.69 31.84 3.01
N PRO A 493 -9.35 30.67 2.84
CA PRO A 493 -9.72 30.16 1.52
C PRO A 493 -10.80 31.01 0.85
N ASP A 494 -10.86 30.96 -0.47
CA ASP A 494 -11.87 31.68 -1.25
C ASP A 494 -13.30 31.34 -0.81
N GLY A 495 -14.12 32.37 -0.61
CA GLY A 495 -15.51 32.24 -0.16
C GLY A 495 -15.68 31.99 1.35
N VAL A 496 -14.60 31.92 2.12
CA VAL A 496 -14.63 31.82 3.58
C VAL A 496 -14.31 33.16 4.21
N GLU A 497 -15.29 33.69 4.93
CA GLU A 497 -15.15 34.94 5.68
C GLU A 497 -14.60 34.67 7.09
N PRO A 498 -13.92 35.65 7.72
CA PRO A 498 -13.52 35.53 9.12
C PRO A 498 -14.71 35.19 10.02
N HIS A 499 -14.50 34.28 10.97
CA HIS A 499 -15.48 33.86 11.98
C HIS A 499 -16.82 33.38 11.41
N SER A 500 -16.80 32.76 10.23
CA SER A 500 -18.00 32.30 9.53
C SER A 500 -18.22 30.78 9.54
N ILE A 501 -17.19 29.99 9.86
CA ILE A 501 -17.25 28.53 9.81
C ILE A 501 -17.78 27.96 11.14
N ASP A 502 -18.75 27.05 11.04
CA ASP A 502 -19.32 26.32 12.19
C ASP A 502 -18.44 25.14 12.61
N ILE A 503 -17.95 24.38 11.63
CA ILE A 503 -17.19 23.14 11.84
C ILE A 503 -15.99 23.09 10.89
N VAL A 504 -14.80 22.88 11.45
CA VAL A 504 -13.57 22.57 10.70
C VAL A 504 -13.25 21.10 10.88
N VAL A 505 -13.16 20.36 9.76
CA VAL A 505 -12.80 18.94 9.73
C VAL A 505 -11.34 18.79 9.32
N LEU A 506 -10.52 18.22 10.21
CA LEU A 506 -9.09 17.96 10.03
C LEU A 506 -8.82 16.46 10.19
N ILE A 507 -8.92 15.70 9.09
CA ILE A 507 -8.73 14.24 9.11
C ILE A 507 -7.53 13.88 8.23
N PHE A 508 -6.45 13.39 8.85
CA PHE A 508 -5.17 13.03 8.20
C PHE A 508 -4.54 14.18 7.38
N VAL A 509 -4.64 15.41 7.89
CA VAL A 509 -4.16 16.62 7.20
C VAL A 509 -3.03 17.30 7.96
N LEU A 510 -3.13 17.43 9.29
CA LEU A 510 -2.14 18.14 10.09
C LEU A 510 -0.81 17.40 10.10
N SER A 511 -0.84 16.07 10.00
CA SER A 511 0.38 15.26 9.87
C SER A 511 1.16 15.53 8.59
N ALA A 512 0.55 16.08 7.54
CA ALA A 512 1.26 16.42 6.31
C ALA A 512 2.07 17.73 6.41
N LEU A 513 1.80 18.53 7.46
CA LEU A 513 2.51 19.77 7.77
C LEU A 513 3.74 19.49 8.63
N ARG A 514 4.77 20.30 8.44
CA ARG A 514 5.96 20.34 9.29
C ARG A 514 5.63 21.07 10.60
N PRO A 515 6.30 20.77 11.73
CA PRO A 515 5.98 21.37 13.02
C PRO A 515 5.96 22.90 13.06
N ASP A 516 6.83 23.56 12.29
CA ASP A 516 6.88 25.03 12.21
C ASP A 516 5.71 25.66 11.42
N GLU A 517 4.96 24.85 10.64
CA GLU A 517 3.78 25.27 9.89
C GLU A 517 2.49 25.25 10.76
N TRP A 518 2.51 24.55 11.91
CA TRP A 518 1.31 24.37 12.74
C TRP A 518 0.77 25.63 13.38
N ALA A 519 1.64 26.58 13.76
CA ALA A 519 1.19 27.84 14.33
C ALA A 519 0.38 28.64 13.30
N ALA A 520 0.81 28.67 12.03
CA ALA A 520 0.07 29.29 10.94
C ALA A 520 -1.26 28.56 10.68
N ALA A 521 -1.24 27.22 10.69
CA ALA A 521 -2.44 26.39 10.58
C ALA A 521 -3.48 26.70 11.66
N ALA A 522 -3.06 26.70 12.93
CA ALA A 522 -3.93 27.02 14.07
C ALA A 522 -4.50 28.44 13.97
N ASN A 523 -3.68 29.41 13.56
CA ASN A 523 -4.12 30.79 13.34
C ASN A 523 -5.18 30.92 12.24
N ASN A 524 -5.05 30.19 11.13
CA ASN A 524 -6.06 30.14 10.07
C ASN A 524 -7.37 29.51 10.57
N VAL A 525 -7.28 28.39 11.30
CA VAL A 525 -8.45 27.75 11.92
C VAL A 525 -9.15 28.72 12.89
N ARG A 526 -8.40 29.42 13.74
CA ARG A 526 -8.91 30.47 14.62
C ARG A 526 -9.56 31.62 13.84
N ALA A 527 -8.96 32.05 12.73
CA ALA A 527 -9.48 33.15 11.94
C ALA A 527 -10.82 32.81 11.27
N MET A 528 -10.99 31.60 10.75
CA MET A 528 -12.22 31.19 10.04
C MET A 528 -13.36 30.74 10.98
N LEU A 529 -13.03 30.09 12.10
CA LEU A 529 -14.02 29.43 12.94
C LEU A 529 -14.81 30.46 13.75
N LYS A 530 -16.14 30.34 13.84
CA LYS A 530 -16.96 31.25 14.66
C LYS A 530 -16.79 30.98 16.17
N PRO A 531 -17.10 31.93 17.05
CA PRO A 531 -17.27 31.65 18.48
C PRO A 531 -18.27 30.50 18.71
N GLY A 532 -17.88 29.50 19.51
CA GLY A 532 -18.67 28.29 19.73
C GLY A 532 -18.60 27.24 18.61
N GLY A 533 -17.90 27.51 17.50
CA GLY A 533 -17.64 26.54 16.45
C GLY A 533 -16.69 25.43 16.90
N MET A 534 -16.62 24.35 16.12
CA MET A 534 -15.89 23.13 16.48
C MET A 534 -14.78 22.75 15.50
N ILE A 535 -13.69 22.21 16.04
CA ILE A 535 -12.66 21.49 15.31
C ILE A 535 -12.89 20.00 15.54
N LEU A 536 -12.98 19.23 14.45
CA LEU A 536 -13.09 17.78 14.47
C LEU A 536 -11.80 17.20 13.90
N PHE A 537 -11.01 16.55 14.74
CA PHE A 537 -9.65 16.15 14.42
C PHE A 537 -9.48 14.63 14.49
N ARG A 538 -8.83 14.03 13.49
CA ARG A 538 -8.29 12.67 13.58
C ARG A 538 -7.01 12.53 12.74
N ASP A 539 -5.94 12.03 13.33
CA ASP A 539 -4.66 11.84 12.63
C ASP A 539 -3.84 10.68 13.22
N TYR A 540 -2.63 10.43 12.70
CA TYR A 540 -1.75 9.37 13.17
C TYR A 540 -1.23 9.65 14.58
N GLY A 541 -1.35 8.64 15.46
CA GLY A 541 -0.76 8.70 16.80
C GLY A 541 0.66 8.18 16.83
N ARG A 542 1.43 8.64 17.81
CA ARG A 542 2.78 8.15 18.07
C ARG A 542 2.76 6.64 18.26
N TYR A 543 3.80 5.98 17.75
CA TYR A 543 3.99 4.54 17.73
C TYR A 543 2.97 3.77 16.87
N ASP A 544 2.23 4.44 15.97
CA ASP A 544 1.43 3.74 14.95
C ASP A 544 2.34 2.85 14.08
N LEU A 545 1.82 1.70 13.64
CA LEU A 545 2.57 0.73 12.82
C LEU A 545 3.35 1.36 11.64
N PRO A 546 2.80 2.32 10.87
CA PRO A 546 3.53 2.96 9.79
C PRO A 546 4.79 3.70 10.27
N GLN A 547 4.75 4.35 11.44
CA GLN A 547 5.92 5.00 12.03
C GLN A 547 7.05 4.00 12.25
N LEU A 548 6.72 2.88 12.90
CA LEU A 548 7.67 1.85 13.31
C LEU A 548 8.25 1.05 12.14
N ARG A 549 7.68 1.21 10.93
CA ARG A 549 8.09 0.47 9.72
C ARG A 549 8.81 1.32 8.70
N PHE A 550 9.04 2.61 8.97
CA PHE A 550 9.90 3.41 8.11
C PHE A 550 11.29 2.78 8.03
N LYS A 551 11.76 2.66 6.78
CA LYS A 551 13.12 2.21 6.47
C LYS A 551 14.09 3.37 6.71
N LYS A 552 15.38 3.08 6.57
CA LYS A 552 16.43 4.10 6.59
C LYS A 552 16.17 5.25 5.61
N ASP A 553 16.74 6.42 5.91
CA ASP A 553 16.70 7.61 5.07
C ASP A 553 15.27 8.17 4.91
N ARG A 554 14.48 8.12 5.99
CA ARG A 554 13.07 8.55 5.99
C ARG A 554 12.68 9.50 7.12
N LEU A 555 13.42 9.54 8.22
CA LEU A 555 13.17 10.47 9.32
C LEU A 555 13.67 11.86 8.90
N LEU A 556 12.77 12.84 8.84
CA LEU A 556 13.09 14.24 8.51
C LEU A 556 13.42 15.03 9.78
N GLU A 557 12.54 14.94 10.78
CA GLU A 557 12.66 15.55 12.11
C GLU A 557 12.00 14.62 13.14
N ASP A 558 12.09 14.91 14.44
CA ASP A 558 11.50 14.03 15.46
C ASP A 558 10.01 13.78 15.22
N ASN A 559 9.65 12.49 15.06
CA ASN A 559 8.33 11.99 14.68
C ASN A 559 7.80 12.47 13.31
N PHE A 560 8.61 13.12 12.48
CA PHE A 560 8.26 13.61 11.15
C PHE A 560 9.03 12.86 10.07
N TYR A 561 8.31 12.29 9.09
CA TYR A 561 8.88 11.37 8.11
C TYR A 561 8.47 11.71 6.69
N VAL A 562 9.32 11.30 5.74
CA VAL A 562 8.96 11.25 4.32
C VAL A 562 8.53 9.83 3.91
N ARG A 563 7.46 9.74 3.12
CA ARG A 563 6.91 8.50 2.57
C ARG A 563 7.59 8.10 1.27
N GLY A 564 7.31 6.88 0.80
CA GLY A 564 7.88 6.34 -0.44
C GLY A 564 7.53 7.13 -1.71
N ASP A 565 6.41 7.86 -1.69
CA ASP A 565 5.94 8.75 -2.75
C ASP A 565 6.41 10.21 -2.58
N GLY A 566 7.18 10.50 -1.52
CA GLY A 566 7.70 11.84 -1.21
C GLY A 566 6.75 12.71 -0.37
N THR A 567 5.51 12.26 -0.12
CA THR A 567 4.61 12.94 0.81
C THR A 567 5.11 12.83 2.25
N ARG A 568 4.73 13.77 3.11
CA ARG A 568 5.22 13.84 4.51
C ARG A 568 4.17 13.34 5.50
N VAL A 569 4.62 12.90 6.68
CA VAL A 569 3.74 12.47 7.77
C VAL A 569 4.38 12.69 9.14
N TYR A 570 3.63 13.30 10.04
CA TYR A 570 3.92 13.41 11.47
C TYR A 570 3.10 12.40 12.29
N PHE A 571 3.63 11.97 13.44
CA PHE A 571 2.93 11.10 14.39
C PHE A 571 2.77 11.79 15.75
N PHE A 572 1.53 12.08 16.13
CA PHE A 572 1.21 12.97 17.24
C PHE A 572 1.15 12.26 18.60
N LEU A 573 1.61 12.95 19.62
CA LEU A 573 1.11 12.79 20.98
C LEU A 573 -0.17 13.62 21.18
N PRO A 574 -1.15 13.16 21.98
CA PRO A 574 -2.37 13.91 22.26
C PRO A 574 -2.13 15.32 22.81
N GLU A 575 -1.13 15.47 23.67
CA GLU A 575 -0.82 16.73 24.37
C GLU A 575 -0.35 17.81 23.39
N GLN A 576 0.33 17.41 22.32
CA GLN A 576 0.75 18.34 21.27
C GLN A 576 -0.44 19.02 20.59
N LEU A 577 -1.60 18.34 20.48
CA LEU A 577 -2.81 18.97 19.92
C LEU A 577 -3.36 20.06 20.84
N VAL A 578 -3.24 19.88 22.16
CA VAL A 578 -3.64 20.88 23.15
C VAL A 578 -2.75 22.12 23.02
N GLU A 579 -1.44 21.92 22.82
CA GLU A 579 -0.49 23.01 22.60
C GLU A 579 -0.74 23.73 21.26
N ILE A 580 -0.85 22.98 20.15
CA ILE A 580 -1.04 23.52 18.79
C ILE A 580 -2.29 24.41 18.73
N PHE A 581 -3.39 23.98 19.35
CA PHE A 581 -4.65 24.73 19.34
C PHE A 581 -4.83 25.63 20.56
N ASN A 582 -3.85 25.76 21.47
CA ASN A 582 -4.02 26.48 22.74
C ASN A 582 -5.35 26.13 23.45
N ALA A 583 -5.61 24.84 23.57
CA ALA A 583 -6.84 24.30 24.14
C ALA A 583 -6.71 24.13 25.66
N GLY A 584 -7.84 24.23 26.37
CA GLY A 584 -7.90 23.92 27.79
C GLY A 584 -7.60 22.43 28.07
N PRO A 585 -7.39 22.07 29.33
CA PRO A 585 -7.14 20.68 29.71
C PRO A 585 -8.28 19.77 29.22
N PRO A 586 -7.96 18.53 28.80
CA PRO A 586 -8.98 17.57 28.40
C PRO A 586 -9.91 17.25 29.56
N PRO A 587 -11.17 16.83 29.28
CA PRO A 587 -12.07 16.38 30.32
C PRO A 587 -11.43 15.20 31.05
N PRO A 588 -11.68 15.03 32.37
CA PRO A 588 -11.20 13.87 33.10
C PRO A 588 -11.77 12.61 32.44
N SER A 589 -10.93 11.88 31.72
CA SER A 589 -11.24 10.58 31.12
C SER A 589 -10.13 9.60 31.45
N ASP A 590 -10.45 8.32 31.51
CA ASP A 590 -9.54 7.23 31.91
C ASP A 590 -8.44 6.91 30.86
N SER A 591 -8.36 7.65 29.74
CA SER A 591 -7.57 7.27 28.55
C SER A 591 -6.25 8.02 28.34
N VAL A 592 -6.03 9.15 29.04
CA VAL A 592 -4.79 9.94 28.93
C VAL A 592 -4.31 10.27 30.34
N LYS A 593 -3.32 9.52 30.85
CA LYS A 593 -2.60 9.91 32.07
C LYS A 593 -1.61 11.01 31.67
N PRO A 594 -1.70 12.22 32.23
CA PRO A 594 -0.74 13.25 31.92
C PRO A 594 0.66 12.83 32.39
N GLU A 595 1.63 12.80 31.47
CA GLU A 595 3.05 12.66 31.80
C GLU A 595 3.73 14.04 31.75
N GLY A 596 4.39 14.44 32.85
CA GLY A 596 5.30 15.58 32.89
C GLY A 596 4.78 16.89 33.50
N ASP A 597 5.70 17.84 33.70
CA ASP A 597 5.48 19.15 34.35
C ASP A 597 4.60 20.12 33.55
N ALA A 598 4.25 19.79 32.30
CA ALA A 598 3.48 20.63 31.38
C ALA A 598 2.02 20.89 31.84
N VAL A 599 1.44 19.99 32.64
CA VAL A 599 0.04 20.10 33.11
C VAL A 599 -0.17 21.20 34.14
N LYS A 600 0.88 21.62 34.85
CA LYS A 600 0.78 22.74 35.79
C LYS A 600 0.68 24.09 35.09
N ALA A 601 1.31 24.27 33.94
CA ALA A 601 1.28 25.52 33.19
C ALA A 601 -0.06 25.77 32.48
N THR A 602 -0.77 24.70 32.10
CA THR A 602 -2.07 24.73 31.40
C THR A 602 -3.27 25.03 32.29
N LEU A 603 -3.13 25.12 33.61
CA LEU A 603 -4.26 25.47 34.49
C LEU A 603 -4.40 26.98 34.71
N GLU A 604 -3.36 27.77 34.44
CA GLU A 604 -3.29 29.20 34.72
C GLU A 604 -3.42 30.10 33.46
N ALA A 605 -3.41 29.51 32.26
CA ALA A 605 -3.44 30.22 30.98
C ALA A 605 -4.87 30.52 30.45
N THR A 606 -5.01 31.61 29.68
CA THR A 606 -6.22 31.87 28.89
C THR A 606 -6.22 31.00 27.64
N HIS A 607 -7.09 29.99 27.61
CA HIS A 607 -7.22 29.07 26.49
C HIS A 607 -8.17 29.61 25.43
N GLU A 608 -7.85 29.39 24.16
CA GLU A 608 -8.72 29.75 23.04
C GLU A 608 -9.86 28.76 22.84
N TYR A 609 -9.61 27.48 23.16
CA TYR A 609 -10.55 26.39 22.96
C TYR A 609 -10.84 25.65 24.26
N GLU A 610 -12.04 25.11 24.35
CA GLU A 610 -12.41 24.04 25.27
C GLU A 610 -12.13 22.69 24.60
N THR A 611 -11.41 21.80 25.29
CA THR A 611 -11.25 20.42 24.84
C THR A 611 -12.52 19.64 25.19
N VAL A 612 -13.30 19.26 24.18
CA VAL A 612 -14.53 18.48 24.32
C VAL A 612 -14.20 16.98 24.37
N GLN A 613 -13.20 16.56 23.57
CA GLN A 613 -12.73 15.19 23.53
C GLN A 613 -11.24 15.18 23.16
N LEU A 614 -10.47 14.30 23.79
CA LEU A 614 -9.10 13.95 23.40
C LEU A 614 -8.87 12.48 23.74
N ALA A 615 -8.57 11.66 22.74
CA ALA A 615 -8.40 10.23 22.91
C ALA A 615 -7.32 9.65 21.97
N VAL A 616 -6.67 8.59 22.43
CA VAL A 616 -5.84 7.70 21.59
C VAL A 616 -6.61 6.43 21.30
N ASP A 617 -6.91 6.18 20.03
CA ASP A 617 -7.55 4.94 19.57
C ASP A 617 -6.45 3.91 19.27
N ARG A 618 -6.20 3.01 20.22
CA ARG A 618 -5.22 1.92 20.11
C ARG A 618 -5.90 0.63 19.70
N ARG A 619 -5.52 0.09 18.54
CA ARG A 619 -6.14 -1.12 17.96
C ARG A 619 -5.12 -2.20 17.64
N LEU A 620 -5.43 -3.45 17.98
CA LEU A 620 -4.74 -4.61 17.44
C LEU A 620 -5.44 -5.09 16.18
N LEU A 621 -4.72 -5.05 15.06
CA LEU A 621 -5.08 -5.78 13.85
C LEU A 621 -4.19 -7.03 13.75
N VAL A 622 -4.71 -8.09 13.16
CA VAL A 622 -3.96 -9.33 12.93
C VAL A 622 -3.99 -9.73 11.45
N ASN A 623 -2.82 -9.99 10.89
CA ASN A 623 -2.71 -10.71 9.63
C ASN A 623 -2.62 -12.19 9.95
N ARG A 624 -3.75 -12.89 9.85
CA ARG A 624 -3.85 -14.33 10.18
C ARG A 624 -3.02 -15.22 9.25
N ARG A 625 -2.82 -14.81 7.99
CA ARG A 625 -2.03 -15.57 7.01
C ARG A 625 -0.55 -15.55 7.38
N GLU A 626 -0.05 -14.39 7.76
CA GLU A 626 1.36 -14.20 8.10
C GLU A 626 1.64 -14.32 9.60
N GLN A 627 0.60 -14.57 10.41
CA GLN A 627 0.65 -14.56 11.87
C GLN A 627 1.32 -13.28 12.42
N LYS A 628 0.96 -12.12 11.87
CA LYS A 628 1.51 -10.81 12.29
C LYS A 628 0.51 -9.98 13.08
N ARG A 629 0.96 -9.47 14.23
CA ARG A 629 0.27 -8.45 15.03
C ARG A 629 0.60 -7.06 14.49
N MET A 630 -0.40 -6.19 14.42
CA MET A 630 -0.31 -4.85 13.83
C MET A 630 -0.99 -3.87 14.79
N TYR A 631 -0.19 -3.26 15.66
CA TYR A 631 -0.66 -2.23 16.60
C TYR A 631 -0.87 -0.92 15.84
N ARG A 632 -2.10 -0.42 15.86
CA ARG A 632 -2.49 0.82 15.19
C ARG A 632 -2.85 1.88 16.21
N ASN A 633 -2.35 3.08 16.02
CA ASN A 633 -2.59 4.22 16.90
C ASN A 633 -3.09 5.43 16.10
N TRP A 634 -4.23 5.97 16.51
CA TRP A 634 -4.74 7.25 16.01
C TRP A 634 -5.01 8.18 17.18
N VAL A 635 -4.81 9.48 16.96
CA VAL A 635 -5.28 10.51 17.90
C VAL A 635 -6.56 11.11 17.33
N GLN A 636 -7.57 11.23 18.18
CA GLN A 636 -8.84 11.87 17.85
C GLN A 636 -9.14 12.95 18.88
N ALA A 637 -9.55 14.12 18.40
CA ALA A 637 -9.87 15.24 19.27
C ALA A 637 -11.07 16.03 18.76
N LYS A 638 -11.75 16.69 19.69
CA LYS A 638 -12.79 17.68 19.44
C LYS A 638 -12.50 18.90 20.29
N PHE A 639 -12.38 20.05 19.64
CA PHE A 639 -12.17 21.33 20.31
C PHE A 639 -13.31 22.27 19.99
N LYS A 640 -13.80 22.99 20.98
CA LYS A 640 -14.84 24.02 20.80
C LYS A 640 -14.25 25.38 21.08
N ARG A 641 -14.35 26.30 20.12
CA ARG A 641 -13.86 27.66 20.31
C ARG A 641 -14.67 28.35 21.40
N ARG A 642 -13.99 28.96 22.37
CA ARG A 642 -14.67 29.70 23.44
C ARG A 642 -15.37 30.94 22.86
N SER A 643 -16.51 31.28 23.46
CA SER A 643 -17.12 32.59 23.22
C SER A 643 -16.30 33.64 23.96
N PRO A 644 -15.98 34.79 23.33
CA PRO A 644 -15.27 35.88 23.99
C PRO A 644 -16.04 36.45 25.19
#